data_AF-A0A925R1S9-F1
#
_entry.id   AF-A0A925R1S9-F1
#
_cell.length_a   1.000
_cell.length_b   1.000
_cell.length_c   1.000
_cell.angle_alpha   90.00
_cell.angle_beta   90.00
_cell.angle_gamma   90.00
#
_symmetry.space_group_name_H-M   'P 1'
#
loop_
_entity.id
_entity.type
_entity.pdbx_description
1 polymer ?
#
loop_
_entity_poly.entity_id
_entity_poly.type
_entity_poly.pdbx_seq_one_letter_code
_entity_poly.pdbx_strand_id
1 'polypeptide(L)'
;MNVAAPKPRLAQPGRNCWRTARADHFGVVVDGADYFRALKHALLAAKRSILIIGWEFDSRTTLVRGELTSKPNEIGPLLDHLVRTRPGLRAHVLIWDSAMIYAFNREFAGMVKMDWLTHRRLRFKLDDSHPIASSQHQKIVVVDEVLAFVGGFDITSQRWDSRDHVPLDPHRNDPAFTDYPPFHDIMAVVTGEAARALAEIGRDRWRRASGEVLKVPRPGDAEALWPPFLPVLMRRVEVAIARTSPAWDGVPPVREVEQLYVDMIAAARRFIYMENQYFASRRIAELLADRLSSPDCPEIVLINPGEPVSLVERSTMGVTRARLARRLAQADGGGRLRIYYPSVDGDDVKVHSKLMIVDDVLLRIGSSNLNNRSLGLDTECDVLVEAESDPAITGAIRALRHDLLAEHLGTTADEVARAEAEQGGMLGAIQSLQGRRHTLVPLDDREPSGIVHILDDSGLPDPEEPVETLVWLDRAMPGPARRGLAVRVWGLTLLLATLTLGAALWRWAPFSVWAVVWPWVQGLLSLRGQSGITLAVMGGFLLAGLLRAPVSLAVLATAALLGPWLGFVHSLLGVMSSAALLYGLGHALGRARVRRLAGWKVNRVHRALTRHGMLAILLLRLMPVAGFSVINLVAGASAVGFRDFVLGTIIGVAPGILAMSVLGDRLLAVLRTPSVENISVLVFATALVITAQFLVVGRLGRARAPSPGR
;
A
#
# COMPACT_ATOMS: atom_id res chain seq x y z
N MET A 1 -14.70 -48.60 -30.56
CA MET A 1 -14.10 -47.93 -29.38
C MET A 1 -14.45 -46.45 -29.48
N ASN A 2 -15.44 -46.00 -28.72
CA ASN A 2 -15.70 -44.56 -28.58
C ASN A 2 -14.58 -43.98 -27.72
N VAL A 3 -13.61 -43.33 -28.35
CA VAL A 3 -12.65 -42.48 -27.65
C VAL A 3 -13.47 -41.34 -27.07
N ALA A 4 -13.74 -41.37 -25.77
CA ALA A 4 -14.41 -40.29 -25.09
C ALA A 4 -13.66 -38.99 -25.40
N ALA A 5 -14.37 -37.95 -25.86
CA ALA A 5 -13.77 -36.65 -26.09
C ALA A 5 -13.03 -36.20 -24.82
N PRO A 6 -11.81 -35.65 -24.93
CA PRO A 6 -11.07 -35.18 -23.76
C PRO A 6 -11.94 -34.19 -22.98
N LYS A 7 -12.02 -34.38 -21.66
CA LYS A 7 -12.73 -33.43 -20.79
C LYS A 7 -12.15 -32.02 -21.04
N PRO A 8 -13.01 -30.99 -21.16
CA PRO A 8 -12.52 -29.64 -21.36
C PRO A 8 -11.65 -29.23 -20.16
N ARG A 9 -10.50 -28.61 -20.45
CA ARG A 9 -9.62 -28.03 -19.43
C ARG A 9 -10.40 -27.02 -18.58
N LEU A 10 -10.08 -26.97 -17.29
CA LEU A 10 -10.65 -25.94 -16.41
C LEU A 10 -10.13 -24.56 -16.83
N ALA A 11 -8.85 -24.43 -17.13
CA ALA A 11 -8.28 -23.18 -17.63
C ALA A 11 -8.80 -22.83 -19.02
N GLN A 12 -9.48 -21.70 -19.13
CA GLN A 12 -10.09 -21.18 -20.36
C GLN A 12 -9.63 -19.73 -20.60
N PRO A 13 -8.67 -19.52 -21.50
CA PRO A 13 -8.19 -18.19 -21.87
C PRO A 13 -9.33 -17.25 -22.28
N GLY A 14 -9.31 -16.03 -21.77
CA GLY A 14 -10.36 -15.02 -21.98
C GLY A 14 -11.58 -15.15 -21.07
N ARG A 15 -11.67 -16.19 -20.23
CA ARG A 15 -12.75 -16.36 -19.24
C ARG A 15 -12.22 -16.35 -17.81
N ASN A 16 -11.41 -17.34 -17.44
CA ASN A 16 -10.87 -17.51 -16.08
C ASN A 16 -9.34 -17.45 -16.02
N CYS A 17 -8.68 -17.30 -17.16
CA CYS A 17 -7.27 -16.96 -17.24
C CYS A 17 -7.03 -16.06 -18.45
N TRP A 18 -5.92 -15.34 -18.45
CA TRP A 18 -5.48 -14.54 -19.59
C TRP A 18 -5.00 -15.43 -20.72
N ARG A 19 -4.11 -16.37 -20.38
CA ARG A 19 -3.55 -17.37 -21.30
C ARG A 19 -2.92 -18.52 -20.53
N THR A 20 -2.66 -19.60 -21.24
CA THR A 20 -1.76 -20.68 -20.83
C THR A 20 -0.39 -20.49 -21.47
N ALA A 21 0.66 -20.90 -20.78
CA ALA A 21 2.02 -20.90 -21.30
C ALA A 21 2.82 -22.04 -20.67
N ARG A 22 3.74 -22.62 -21.43
CA ARG A 22 4.56 -23.74 -20.96
C ARG A 22 5.66 -23.28 -20.01
N ALA A 23 5.80 -23.97 -18.87
CA ALA A 23 6.93 -23.84 -17.97
C ALA A 23 7.86 -25.05 -18.12
N ASP A 24 9.14 -24.82 -18.40
CA ASP A 24 10.14 -25.90 -18.49
C ASP A 24 10.38 -26.53 -17.11
N HIS A 25 10.42 -25.69 -16.10
CA HIS A 25 10.47 -26.01 -14.67
C HIS A 25 9.38 -25.24 -13.95
N PHE A 26 8.65 -25.94 -13.08
CA PHE A 26 7.75 -25.37 -12.10
C PHE A 26 8.16 -25.86 -10.72
N GLY A 27 8.24 -24.95 -9.76
CA GLY A 27 8.58 -25.22 -8.37
C GLY A 27 7.83 -24.28 -7.45
N VAL A 28 7.85 -24.60 -6.16
CA VAL A 28 7.19 -23.82 -5.11
C VAL A 28 8.21 -23.58 -4.01
N VAL A 29 8.35 -22.33 -3.60
CA VAL A 29 9.18 -21.94 -2.46
C VAL A 29 8.26 -21.58 -1.32
N VAL A 30 8.46 -22.24 -0.18
CA VAL A 30 7.71 -22.03 1.05
C VAL A 30 8.59 -21.25 2.02
N ASP A 31 8.01 -20.23 2.64
CA ASP A 31 8.63 -19.32 3.59
C ASP A 31 9.77 -18.43 3.09
N GLY A 32 10.01 -17.38 3.87
CA GLY A 32 10.87 -16.28 3.47
C GLY A 32 12.34 -16.66 3.40
N ALA A 33 12.81 -17.57 4.26
CA ALA A 33 14.20 -17.99 4.30
C ALA A 33 14.64 -18.61 2.97
N ASP A 34 13.83 -19.53 2.43
CA ASP A 34 14.12 -20.16 1.16
C ASP A 34 13.79 -19.24 -0.02
N TYR A 35 12.72 -18.44 0.06
CA TYR A 35 12.39 -17.48 -0.99
C TYR A 35 13.50 -16.46 -1.20
N PHE A 36 13.98 -15.81 -0.14
CA PHE A 36 15.02 -14.80 -0.26
C PHE A 36 16.39 -15.39 -0.64
N ARG A 37 16.68 -16.63 -0.20
CA ARG A 37 17.87 -17.37 -0.67
C ARG A 37 17.77 -17.69 -2.17
N ALA A 38 16.61 -18.16 -2.64
CA ALA A 38 16.34 -18.47 -4.04
C ALA A 38 16.42 -17.22 -4.92
N LEU A 39 15.81 -16.12 -4.44
CA LEU A 39 15.87 -14.82 -5.08
C LEU A 39 17.33 -14.34 -5.20
N LYS A 40 18.11 -14.40 -4.11
CA LYS A 40 19.52 -13.99 -4.15
C LYS A 40 20.32 -14.81 -5.16
N HIS A 41 20.10 -16.12 -5.21
CA HIS A 41 20.74 -16.99 -6.20
C HIS A 41 20.45 -16.52 -7.63
N ALA A 42 19.17 -16.38 -7.99
CA ALA A 42 18.75 -15.95 -9.32
C ALA A 42 19.31 -14.56 -9.68
N LEU A 43 19.30 -13.62 -8.74
CA LEU A 43 19.86 -12.27 -8.95
C LEU A 43 21.38 -12.30 -9.18
N LEU A 44 22.13 -13.13 -8.46
CA LEU A 44 23.57 -13.29 -8.67
C LEU A 44 23.90 -13.90 -10.04
N ALA A 45 23.03 -14.78 -10.55
CA ALA A 45 23.18 -15.39 -11.88
C ALA A 45 22.67 -14.51 -13.03
N ALA A 46 21.94 -13.42 -12.75
CA ALA A 46 21.40 -12.50 -13.75
C ALA A 46 22.47 -11.84 -14.64
N LYS A 47 22.24 -11.79 -15.95
CA LYS A 47 23.17 -11.23 -16.95
C LYS A 47 22.58 -10.09 -17.76
N ARG A 48 21.25 -9.99 -17.91
CA ARG A 48 20.59 -9.13 -18.91
C ARG A 48 19.52 -8.22 -18.32
N SER A 49 18.58 -8.75 -17.55
CA SER A 49 17.47 -7.97 -17.01
C SER A 49 16.96 -8.50 -15.68
N ILE A 50 16.65 -7.59 -14.76
CA ILE A 50 15.86 -7.84 -13.56
C ILE A 50 14.64 -6.93 -13.60
N LEU A 51 13.46 -7.48 -13.40
CA LEU A 51 12.21 -6.74 -13.29
C LEU A 51 11.50 -7.18 -11.99
N ILE A 52 11.30 -6.24 -11.08
CA ILE A 52 10.64 -6.46 -9.80
C ILE A 52 9.37 -5.61 -9.78
N ILE A 53 8.24 -6.24 -9.47
CA ILE A 53 6.95 -5.62 -9.20
C ILE A 53 6.53 -6.05 -7.81
N GLY A 54 6.08 -5.11 -6.99
CA GLY A 54 5.62 -5.42 -5.64
C GLY A 54 4.71 -4.34 -5.06
N TRP A 55 3.89 -4.73 -4.11
CA TRP A 55 3.10 -3.80 -3.33
C TRP A 55 4.01 -2.95 -2.42
N GLU A 56 5.09 -3.54 -1.91
CA GLU A 56 6.07 -2.90 -1.05
C GLU A 56 7.51 -3.32 -1.38
N PHE A 57 8.46 -2.45 -1.04
CA PHE A 57 9.89 -2.73 -1.19
C PHE A 57 10.68 -1.99 -0.11
N ASP A 58 11.53 -2.71 0.62
CA ASP A 58 12.54 -2.13 1.51
C ASP A 58 13.93 -2.50 0.98
N SER A 59 14.71 -1.47 0.64
CA SER A 59 16.02 -1.63 0.01
C SER A 59 17.05 -2.29 0.93
N ARG A 60 16.79 -2.28 2.24
CA ARG A 60 17.62 -2.86 3.30
C ARG A 60 17.20 -4.28 3.65
N THR A 61 16.26 -4.87 2.90
CA THR A 61 15.84 -6.26 3.13
C THR A 61 17.03 -7.19 2.97
N THR A 62 17.45 -7.80 4.07
CA THR A 62 18.49 -8.83 4.12
C THR A 62 17.97 -10.13 3.55
N LEU A 63 18.62 -10.64 2.50
CA LEU A 63 18.13 -11.80 1.75
C LEU A 63 18.50 -13.14 2.41
N VAL A 64 19.76 -13.33 2.81
CA VAL A 64 20.21 -14.56 3.46
C VAL A 64 20.60 -14.25 4.90
N ARG A 65 20.10 -14.99 5.88
CA ARG A 65 20.39 -14.74 7.31
C ARG A 65 21.11 -15.94 7.92
N GLY A 66 21.95 -15.71 8.93
CA GLY A 66 22.74 -16.75 9.59
C GLY A 66 24.01 -17.20 8.82
N GLU A 67 24.27 -16.64 7.63
CA GLU A 67 25.40 -17.05 6.78
C GLU A 67 26.22 -15.83 6.33
N LEU A 68 27.55 -15.99 6.26
CA LEU A 68 28.44 -14.99 5.65
C LEU A 68 28.33 -15.04 4.13
N THR A 69 28.19 -13.88 3.49
CA THR A 69 28.01 -13.82 2.03
C THR A 69 29.07 -12.94 1.38
N SER A 70 29.69 -13.43 0.30
CA SER A 70 30.79 -12.75 -0.41
C SER A 70 30.36 -11.53 -1.24
N LYS A 71 29.05 -11.34 -1.41
CA LYS A 71 28.41 -10.24 -2.15
C LYS A 71 27.45 -9.51 -1.22
N PRO A 72 27.05 -8.26 -1.54
CA PRO A 72 26.08 -7.55 -0.72
C PRO A 72 24.82 -8.40 -0.48
N ASN A 73 24.31 -8.32 0.74
CA ASN A 73 23.23 -9.20 1.20
C ASN A 73 21.87 -8.50 1.31
N GLU A 74 21.89 -7.16 1.38
CA GLU A 74 20.70 -6.34 1.27
C GLU A 74 20.32 -6.14 -0.21
N ILE A 75 19.03 -6.19 -0.53
CA ILE A 75 18.56 -6.16 -1.92
C ILE A 75 18.99 -4.91 -2.69
N GLY A 76 18.94 -3.72 -2.09
CA GLY A 76 19.31 -2.45 -2.73
C GLY A 76 20.79 -2.42 -3.12
N PRO A 77 21.71 -2.58 -2.15
CA PRO A 77 23.15 -2.71 -2.40
C PRO A 77 23.50 -3.83 -3.37
N LEU A 78 22.80 -4.97 -3.32
CA LEU A 78 23.00 -6.07 -4.26
C LEU A 78 22.67 -5.62 -5.68
N LEU A 79 21.47 -5.08 -5.93
CA LEU A 79 21.06 -4.62 -7.25
C LEU A 79 22.03 -3.57 -7.82
N ASP A 80 22.45 -2.59 -7.02
CA ASP A 80 23.43 -1.57 -7.44
C ASP A 80 24.80 -2.19 -7.76
N HIS A 81 25.28 -3.13 -6.94
CA HIS A 81 26.52 -3.89 -7.22
C HIS A 81 26.42 -4.69 -8.52
N LEU A 82 25.31 -5.38 -8.75
CA LEU A 82 25.10 -6.21 -9.94
C LEU A 82 25.13 -5.37 -11.22
N VAL A 83 24.39 -4.25 -11.26
CA VAL A 83 24.37 -3.39 -12.46
C VAL A 83 25.71 -2.72 -12.68
N ARG A 84 26.47 -2.33 -11.63
CA ARG A 84 27.82 -1.75 -11.79
C ARG A 84 28.82 -2.75 -12.35
N THR A 85 28.78 -3.99 -11.86
CA THR A 85 29.74 -5.04 -12.24
C THR A 85 29.41 -5.74 -13.57
N ARG A 86 28.16 -5.68 -14.04
CA ARG A 86 27.72 -6.33 -15.28
C ARG A 86 27.22 -5.27 -16.28
N PRO A 87 28.03 -4.82 -17.25
CA PRO A 87 27.65 -3.76 -18.19
C PRO A 87 26.37 -4.00 -19.00
N GLY A 88 26.02 -5.26 -19.24
CA GLY A 88 24.82 -5.65 -19.98
C GLY A 88 23.53 -5.72 -19.15
N LEU A 89 23.63 -5.71 -17.81
CA LEU A 89 22.49 -5.88 -16.91
C LEU A 89 21.74 -4.55 -16.70
N ARG A 90 20.41 -4.62 -16.71
CA ARG A 90 19.50 -3.54 -16.30
C ARG A 90 18.52 -4.07 -15.26
N ALA A 91 18.18 -3.24 -14.28
CA ALA A 91 17.24 -3.59 -13.22
C ALA A 91 16.13 -2.53 -13.13
N HIS A 92 14.90 -2.98 -13.06
CA HIS A 92 13.70 -2.14 -12.95
C HIS A 92 12.88 -2.60 -11.75
N VAL A 93 12.54 -1.66 -10.87
CA VAL A 93 11.76 -1.92 -9.65
C VAL A 93 10.53 -1.01 -9.68
N LEU A 94 9.35 -1.61 -9.73
CA LEU A 94 8.07 -0.92 -9.83
C LEU A 94 7.20 -1.24 -8.61
N ILE A 95 6.93 -0.25 -7.77
CA ILE A 95 6.25 -0.43 -6.49
C ILE A 95 5.00 0.42 -6.41
N TRP A 96 3.94 -0.05 -5.77
CA TRP A 96 2.70 0.73 -5.60
C TRP A 96 2.90 2.15 -5.00
N ASP A 97 2.32 3.18 -5.64
CA ASP A 97 2.28 4.57 -5.14
C ASP A 97 1.18 4.73 -4.06
N SER A 98 1.50 4.33 -2.83
CA SER A 98 0.55 4.38 -1.71
C SER A 98 0.07 5.81 -1.42
N ALA A 99 -1.23 6.06 -1.60
CA ALA A 99 -1.85 7.30 -1.16
C ALA A 99 -2.00 7.30 0.38
N MET A 100 -1.07 7.99 1.07
CA MET A 100 -1.16 8.59 2.42
C MET A 100 -1.45 7.69 3.65
N ILE A 101 -2.14 6.55 3.56
CA ILE A 101 -2.56 5.77 4.73
C ILE A 101 -1.39 4.99 5.36
N TYR A 102 -0.39 4.58 4.57
CA TYR A 102 0.76 3.77 5.03
C TYR A 102 2.09 4.53 5.09
N ALA A 103 2.08 5.86 4.94
CA ALA A 103 3.30 6.67 4.83
C ALA A 103 4.20 6.66 6.08
N PHE A 104 3.68 6.25 7.25
CA PHE A 104 4.41 6.24 8.51
C PHE A 104 5.27 4.99 8.75
N ASN A 105 5.03 3.89 8.01
CA ASN A 105 5.76 2.61 8.19
C ASN A 105 6.69 2.23 7.02
N ARG A 106 6.81 3.06 5.97
CA ARG A 106 7.62 2.74 4.78
C ARG A 106 8.99 3.41 4.79
N GLU A 107 9.97 2.77 4.15
CA GLU A 107 11.30 3.32 3.83
C GLU A 107 11.22 4.44 2.76
N PHE A 108 10.41 5.46 3.00
CA PHE A 108 10.13 6.52 2.03
C PHE A 108 11.40 7.28 1.61
N ALA A 109 12.32 7.48 2.56
CA ALA A 109 13.61 8.12 2.29
C ALA A 109 14.55 7.21 1.46
N GLY A 110 14.47 5.89 1.62
CA GLY A 110 15.30 4.91 0.89
C GLY A 110 14.93 4.79 -0.57
N MET A 111 13.63 4.74 -0.90
CA MET A 111 13.15 4.72 -2.29
C MET A 111 13.55 5.99 -3.07
N VAL A 112 13.48 7.16 -2.42
CA VAL A 112 13.98 8.42 -3.01
C VAL A 112 15.50 8.40 -3.18
N LYS A 113 16.26 7.84 -2.23
CA LYS A 113 17.72 7.65 -2.38
C LYS A 113 18.05 6.69 -3.53
N MET A 114 17.29 5.61 -3.72
CA MET A 114 17.55 4.65 -4.79
C MET A 114 17.42 5.28 -6.17
N ASP A 115 16.38 6.06 -6.47
CA ASP A 115 16.21 6.65 -7.82
C ASP A 115 17.28 7.73 -8.14
N TRP A 116 17.82 8.41 -7.12
CA TRP A 116 18.74 9.55 -7.30
C TRP A 116 20.23 9.19 -7.17
N LEU A 117 20.58 8.18 -6.36
CA LEU A 117 21.98 7.83 -6.04
C LEU A 117 22.45 6.52 -6.69
N THR A 118 21.53 5.70 -7.22
CA THR A 118 21.92 4.43 -7.84
C THR A 118 22.36 4.59 -9.30
N HIS A 119 23.05 3.58 -9.80
CA HIS A 119 23.53 3.55 -11.18
C HIS A 119 22.38 3.73 -12.19
N ARG A 120 22.56 4.50 -13.28
CA ARG A 120 21.56 4.78 -14.34
C ARG A 120 20.84 3.57 -14.99
N ARG A 121 21.31 2.35 -14.72
CA ARG A 121 20.78 1.07 -15.23
C ARG A 121 19.93 0.33 -14.18
N LEU A 122 19.85 0.85 -12.96
CA LEU A 122 18.88 0.52 -11.93
C LEU A 122 17.86 1.66 -11.90
N ARG A 123 16.58 1.36 -12.13
CA ARG A 123 15.51 2.36 -12.19
C ARG A 123 14.41 1.98 -11.24
N PHE A 124 14.02 2.93 -10.40
CA PHE A 124 12.93 2.77 -9.44
C PHE A 124 11.73 3.60 -9.86
N LYS A 125 10.53 3.03 -9.82
CA LYS A 125 9.29 3.74 -10.11
C LYS A 125 8.19 3.37 -9.13
N LEU A 126 7.36 4.37 -8.84
CA LEU A 126 6.10 4.17 -8.15
C LEU A 126 4.98 4.03 -9.18
N ASP A 127 4.09 3.04 -9.02
CA ASP A 127 2.93 2.79 -9.88
C ASP A 127 1.67 3.44 -9.29
N ASP A 128 1.17 4.48 -9.96
CA ASP A 128 -0.10 5.15 -9.69
C ASP A 128 -1.17 4.86 -10.77
N SER A 129 -0.95 3.84 -11.60
CA SER A 129 -1.80 3.48 -12.75
C SER A 129 -3.02 2.64 -12.35
N HIS A 130 -3.76 3.10 -11.36
CA HIS A 130 -4.92 2.41 -10.81
C HIS A 130 -5.92 3.40 -10.17
N PRO A 131 -7.20 3.01 -10.00
CA PRO A 131 -8.20 3.85 -9.34
C PRO A 131 -7.88 4.25 -7.91
N ILE A 132 -8.61 5.25 -7.41
CA ILE A 132 -8.53 5.64 -6.00
C ILE A 132 -9.03 4.47 -5.14
N ALA A 133 -8.37 4.27 -3.99
CA ALA A 133 -8.63 3.20 -3.04
C ALA A 133 -8.35 1.78 -3.55
N SER A 134 -7.83 1.59 -4.77
CA SER A 134 -7.21 0.34 -5.20
C SER A 134 -5.68 0.36 -4.95
N SER A 135 -5.05 -0.79 -5.10
CA SER A 135 -3.60 -0.95 -5.01
C SER A 135 -3.04 -1.78 -6.16
N GLN A 136 -1.73 -1.60 -6.41
CA GLN A 136 -0.95 -2.56 -7.19
C GLN A 136 -0.47 -3.64 -6.22
N HIS A 137 -1.06 -4.84 -6.28
CA HIS A 137 -0.84 -5.89 -5.28
C HIS A 137 -0.14 -7.16 -5.81
N GLN A 138 0.23 -7.15 -7.09
CA GLN A 138 1.01 -8.23 -7.71
C GLN A 138 2.45 -8.23 -7.17
N LYS A 139 2.95 -9.39 -6.78
CA LYS A 139 4.38 -9.59 -6.47
C LYS A 139 4.99 -10.52 -7.51
N ILE A 140 5.79 -9.93 -8.40
CA ILE A 140 6.40 -10.64 -9.53
C ILE A 140 7.86 -10.23 -9.62
N VAL A 141 8.77 -11.20 -9.66
CA VAL A 141 10.18 -10.97 -9.97
C VAL A 141 10.54 -11.76 -11.21
N VAL A 142 11.07 -11.12 -12.24
CA VAL A 142 11.57 -11.78 -13.46
C VAL A 142 13.05 -11.52 -13.62
N VAL A 143 13.79 -12.58 -13.90
CA VAL A 143 15.23 -12.55 -14.21
C VAL A 143 15.47 -13.07 -15.62
N ASP A 144 16.18 -12.27 -16.41
CA ASP A 144 16.63 -12.55 -17.78
C ASP A 144 15.54 -13.10 -18.73
N GLU A 145 14.27 -12.70 -18.55
CA GLU A 145 13.13 -13.11 -19.39
C GLU A 145 12.88 -14.64 -19.44
N VAL A 146 13.42 -15.39 -18.47
CA VAL A 146 13.39 -16.85 -18.49
C VAL A 146 13.12 -17.50 -17.14
N LEU A 147 13.30 -16.80 -16.02
CA LEU A 147 12.89 -17.26 -14.70
C LEU A 147 12.00 -16.20 -14.04
N ALA A 148 10.89 -16.63 -13.43
CA ALA A 148 9.98 -15.74 -12.73
C ALA A 148 9.50 -16.33 -11.39
N PHE A 149 9.39 -15.47 -10.39
CA PHE A 149 8.73 -15.70 -9.11
C PHE A 149 7.37 -14.99 -9.13
N VAL A 150 6.30 -15.65 -8.66
CA VAL A 150 4.96 -15.06 -8.50
C VAL A 150 4.23 -15.67 -7.31
N GLY A 151 3.61 -14.84 -6.46
CA GLY A 151 2.95 -15.32 -5.23
C GLY A 151 2.74 -14.20 -4.20
N GLY A 152 2.87 -14.54 -2.91
CA GLY A 152 2.56 -13.64 -1.80
C GLY A 152 3.70 -12.74 -1.29
N PHE A 153 4.96 -13.06 -1.56
CA PHE A 153 6.11 -12.33 -1.00
C PHE A 153 6.39 -10.98 -1.67
N ASP A 154 6.31 -9.90 -0.89
CA ASP A 154 7.00 -8.63 -1.18
C ASP A 154 8.48 -8.70 -0.73
N ILE A 155 9.36 -7.91 -1.35
CA ILE A 155 10.77 -7.79 -0.93
C ILE A 155 10.89 -6.67 0.09
N THR A 156 10.52 -6.95 1.33
CA THR A 156 10.43 -5.95 2.40
C THR A 156 10.62 -6.60 3.78
N SER A 157 10.68 -5.78 4.84
CA SER A 157 10.81 -6.24 6.22
C SER A 157 9.62 -7.09 6.67
N GLN A 158 9.82 -7.89 7.71
CA GLN A 158 8.76 -8.72 8.32
C GLN A 158 8.21 -9.88 7.46
N ARG A 159 8.97 -10.32 6.45
CA ARG A 159 8.60 -11.44 5.55
C ARG A 159 9.58 -12.61 5.64
N TRP A 160 10.70 -12.48 6.36
CA TRP A 160 11.66 -13.58 6.49
C TRP A 160 11.20 -14.50 7.62
N ASP A 161 11.09 -15.80 7.36
CA ASP A 161 10.94 -16.83 8.37
C ASP A 161 11.42 -18.17 7.82
N SER A 162 11.71 -19.12 8.69
CA SER A 162 12.01 -20.51 8.30
C SER A 162 10.80 -21.40 8.55
N ARG A 163 10.79 -22.59 7.94
CA ARG A 163 9.73 -23.61 8.12
C ARG A 163 9.59 -24.09 9.56
N ASP A 164 10.61 -23.87 10.41
CA ASP A 164 10.57 -24.20 11.83
C ASP A 164 9.71 -23.21 12.65
N HIS A 165 9.40 -22.03 12.09
CA HIS A 165 8.58 -20.97 12.68
C HIS A 165 8.85 -20.72 14.17
N VAL A 166 10.12 -20.84 14.59
CA VAL A 166 10.50 -20.73 16.00
C VAL A 166 10.01 -19.37 16.53
N PRO A 167 9.21 -19.31 17.61
CA PRO A 167 8.60 -18.05 18.03
C PRO A 167 9.58 -16.93 18.34
N LEU A 168 10.79 -17.28 18.80
CA LEU A 168 11.90 -16.38 19.03
C LEU A 168 13.11 -16.82 18.20
N ASP A 169 13.12 -16.47 16.92
CA ASP A 169 14.27 -16.69 16.04
C ASP A 169 15.16 -15.42 16.00
N PRO A 170 16.45 -15.49 16.43
CA PRO A 170 17.35 -14.34 16.40
C PRO A 170 17.60 -13.78 14.99
N HIS A 171 17.31 -14.57 13.95
CA HIS A 171 17.37 -14.12 12.58
C HIS A 171 16.12 -13.36 12.15
N ARG A 172 14.99 -13.42 12.87
CA ARG A 172 13.71 -12.80 12.47
C ARG A 172 13.53 -11.39 13.04
N ASN A 173 14.27 -10.45 12.46
CA ASN A 173 14.23 -9.02 12.81
C ASN A 173 14.11 -8.10 11.58
N ASP A 174 13.55 -6.91 11.78
CA ASP A 174 13.49 -5.89 10.73
C ASP A 174 14.79 -5.08 10.62
N PRO A 175 14.96 -4.19 9.62
CA PRO A 175 16.16 -3.35 9.50
C PRO A 175 16.41 -2.39 10.68
N ALA A 176 15.44 -2.23 11.60
CA ALA A 176 15.59 -1.50 12.86
C ALA A 176 15.87 -2.44 14.05
N PHE A 177 16.20 -3.71 13.78
CA PHE A 177 16.44 -4.76 14.78
C PHE A 177 15.24 -5.00 15.70
N THR A 178 14.03 -4.79 15.19
CA THR A 178 12.78 -5.12 15.90
C THR A 178 12.33 -6.52 15.48
N ASP A 179 12.14 -7.39 16.46
CA ASP A 179 11.62 -8.74 16.25
C ASP A 179 10.14 -8.71 15.84
N TYR A 180 9.70 -9.73 15.10
CA TYR A 180 8.31 -9.87 14.67
C TYR A 180 7.84 -11.34 14.75
N PRO A 181 6.51 -11.58 14.83
CA PRO A 181 5.95 -12.93 14.92
C PRO A 181 6.31 -13.81 13.72
N PRO A 182 6.23 -15.15 13.86
CA PRO A 182 6.40 -16.07 12.74
C PRO A 182 5.48 -15.73 11.55
N PHE A 183 5.95 -16.02 10.34
CA PHE A 183 5.33 -15.61 9.09
C PHE A 183 5.41 -16.72 8.06
N HIS A 184 4.26 -17.15 7.54
CA HIS A 184 4.15 -18.20 6.55
C HIS A 184 3.60 -17.66 5.22
N ASP A 185 4.29 -17.92 4.11
CA ASP A 185 3.86 -17.50 2.76
C ASP A 185 4.56 -18.33 1.67
N ILE A 186 4.08 -18.22 0.42
CA ILE A 186 4.43 -19.11 -0.68
C ILE A 186 4.65 -18.31 -1.98
N MET A 187 5.63 -18.74 -2.78
CA MET A 187 5.85 -18.27 -4.16
C MET A 187 5.96 -19.45 -5.13
N ALA A 188 5.30 -19.35 -6.28
CA ALA A 188 5.59 -20.20 -7.42
C ALA A 188 6.83 -19.68 -8.16
N VAL A 189 7.66 -20.60 -8.65
CA VAL A 189 8.84 -20.32 -9.47
C VAL A 189 8.69 -21.06 -10.78
N VAL A 190 8.75 -20.32 -11.88
CA VAL A 190 8.57 -20.87 -13.22
C VAL A 190 9.69 -20.44 -14.15
N THR A 191 9.98 -21.28 -15.14
CA THR A 191 10.90 -20.93 -16.23
C THR A 191 10.21 -20.99 -17.60
N GLY A 192 10.90 -20.60 -18.66
CA GLY A 192 10.42 -20.76 -20.04
C GLY A 192 9.37 -19.72 -20.45
N GLU A 193 8.34 -20.16 -21.17
CA GLU A 193 7.33 -19.26 -21.74
C GLU A 193 6.42 -18.66 -20.67
N ALA A 194 6.12 -19.41 -19.60
CA ALA A 194 5.38 -18.91 -18.44
C ALA A 194 6.11 -17.73 -17.78
N ALA A 195 7.44 -17.81 -17.60
CA ALA A 195 8.23 -16.71 -17.07
C ALA A 195 8.19 -15.48 -17.99
N ARG A 196 8.27 -15.69 -19.31
CA ARG A 196 8.14 -14.60 -20.30
C ARG A 196 6.76 -13.94 -20.29
N ALA A 197 5.72 -14.70 -19.99
CA ALA A 197 4.37 -14.19 -19.83
C ALA A 197 4.20 -13.32 -18.60
N LEU A 198 4.76 -13.72 -17.46
CA LEU A 198 4.83 -12.90 -16.26
C LEU A 198 5.66 -11.62 -16.50
N ALA A 199 6.74 -11.73 -17.28
CA ALA A 199 7.54 -10.58 -17.71
C ALA A 199 6.74 -9.59 -18.56
N GLU A 200 5.83 -10.07 -19.40
CA GLU A 200 4.94 -9.25 -20.21
C GLU A 200 3.98 -8.42 -19.35
N ILE A 201 3.39 -9.02 -18.32
CA ILE A 201 2.57 -8.30 -17.32
C ILE A 201 3.39 -7.16 -16.70
N GLY A 202 4.64 -7.44 -16.32
CA GLY A 202 5.50 -6.45 -15.71
C GLY A 202 5.94 -5.32 -16.62
N ARG A 203 6.29 -5.62 -17.87
CA ARG A 203 6.62 -4.59 -18.86
C ARG A 203 5.42 -3.73 -19.20
N ASP A 204 4.24 -4.32 -19.29
CA ASP A 204 3.01 -3.58 -19.55
C ASP A 204 2.66 -2.64 -18.40
N ARG A 205 2.83 -3.07 -17.15
CA ARG A 205 2.73 -2.18 -15.98
C ARG A 205 3.77 -1.09 -15.99
N TRP A 206 5.04 -1.42 -16.25
CA TRP A 206 6.10 -0.43 -16.35
C TRP A 206 5.76 0.64 -17.38
N ARG A 207 5.27 0.24 -18.56
CA ARG A 207 4.82 1.15 -19.62
C ARG A 207 3.69 2.07 -19.15
N ARG A 208 2.69 1.53 -18.45
CA ARG A 208 1.57 2.32 -17.90
C ARG A 208 2.04 3.36 -16.88
N ALA A 209 2.87 2.95 -15.92
CA ALA A 209 3.34 3.81 -14.84
C ALA A 209 4.36 4.88 -15.30
N SER A 210 5.26 4.51 -16.21
CA SER A 210 6.40 5.37 -16.59
C SER A 210 6.26 6.03 -17.96
N GLY A 211 5.43 5.48 -18.85
CA GLY A 211 5.40 5.79 -20.28
C GLY A 211 6.54 5.17 -21.09
N GLU A 212 7.47 4.45 -20.47
CA GLU A 212 8.63 3.84 -21.12
C GLU A 212 8.32 2.40 -21.57
N VAL A 213 8.65 2.07 -22.82
CA VAL A 213 8.61 0.70 -23.32
C VAL A 213 9.98 0.05 -23.07
N LEU A 214 10.01 -0.96 -22.20
CA LEU A 214 11.24 -1.70 -21.93
C LEU A 214 11.63 -2.57 -23.13
N LYS A 215 12.90 -2.51 -23.52
CA LYS A 215 13.47 -3.42 -24.52
C LYS A 215 13.49 -4.84 -23.96
N VAL A 216 12.91 -5.78 -24.70
CA VAL A 216 12.93 -7.21 -24.36
C VAL A 216 14.32 -7.78 -24.73
N PRO A 217 15.15 -8.22 -23.76
CA PRO A 217 16.40 -8.90 -24.07
C PRO A 217 16.13 -10.32 -24.58
N ARG A 218 17.16 -10.96 -25.16
CA ARG A 218 17.10 -12.41 -25.40
C ARG A 218 16.95 -13.13 -24.05
N PRO A 219 16.21 -14.26 -23.99
CA PRO A 219 16.10 -15.08 -22.77
C PRO A 219 17.46 -15.60 -22.30
N GLY A 220 17.68 -15.57 -20.98
CA GLY A 220 18.87 -16.10 -20.32
C GLY A 220 18.95 -17.63 -20.34
N ASP A 221 19.82 -18.17 -19.49
CA ASP A 221 19.96 -19.61 -19.26
C ASP A 221 19.14 -20.00 -18.03
N ALA A 222 18.09 -20.79 -18.23
CA ALA A 222 17.16 -21.18 -17.17
C ALA A 222 17.82 -22.05 -16.11
N GLU A 223 18.69 -22.98 -16.50
CA GLU A 223 19.37 -23.90 -15.59
C GLU A 223 20.34 -23.14 -14.67
N ALA A 224 21.04 -22.15 -15.21
CA ALA A 224 21.95 -21.32 -14.42
C ALA A 224 21.23 -20.37 -13.44
N LEU A 225 19.95 -20.07 -13.68
CA LEU A 225 19.15 -19.20 -12.81
C LEU A 225 18.35 -19.99 -11.76
N TRP A 226 18.07 -21.27 -12.02
CA TRP A 226 17.31 -22.12 -11.13
C TRP A 226 18.10 -22.39 -9.85
N PRO A 227 17.57 -22.07 -8.65
CA PRO A 227 18.27 -22.35 -7.40
C PRO A 227 18.50 -23.86 -7.24
N PRO A 228 19.74 -24.33 -7.02
CA PRO A 228 20.05 -25.76 -7.03
C PRO A 228 19.45 -26.54 -5.86
N PHE A 229 19.11 -25.85 -4.76
CA PHE A 229 18.45 -26.45 -3.61
C PHE A 229 16.91 -26.50 -3.75
N LEU A 230 16.33 -25.80 -4.72
CA LEU A 230 14.90 -25.77 -4.93
C LEU A 230 14.47 -26.95 -5.81
N PRO A 231 13.62 -27.87 -5.32
CA PRO A 231 13.15 -28.98 -6.11
C PRO A 231 12.35 -28.51 -7.33
N VAL A 232 12.61 -29.14 -8.47
CA VAL A 232 11.75 -29.01 -9.65
C VAL A 232 10.54 -29.91 -9.44
N LEU A 233 9.44 -29.32 -8.97
CA LEU A 233 8.20 -30.03 -8.68
C LEU A 233 7.59 -30.65 -9.94
N MET A 234 7.61 -29.92 -11.06
CA MET A 234 7.10 -30.39 -12.35
C MET A 234 7.98 -29.90 -13.49
N ARG A 235 8.06 -30.70 -14.56
CA ARG A 235 8.81 -30.39 -15.77
C ARG A 235 7.88 -30.28 -16.97
N ARG A 236 8.08 -29.26 -17.79
CA ARG A 236 7.36 -29.06 -19.06
C ARG A 236 5.83 -29.03 -18.91
N VAL A 237 5.34 -28.33 -17.89
CA VAL A 237 3.92 -28.23 -17.52
C VAL A 237 3.26 -26.98 -18.10
N GLU A 238 1.98 -27.06 -18.45
CA GLU A 238 1.19 -25.89 -18.83
C GLU A 238 0.78 -25.09 -17.58
N VAL A 239 1.03 -23.78 -17.61
CA VAL A 239 0.67 -22.85 -16.54
C VAL A 239 -0.33 -21.85 -17.08
N ALA A 240 -1.53 -21.83 -16.50
CA ALA A 240 -2.52 -20.78 -16.76
C ALA A 240 -2.23 -19.56 -15.86
N ILE A 241 -2.29 -18.36 -16.44
CA ILE A 241 -2.05 -17.11 -15.69
C ILE A 241 -3.36 -16.34 -15.62
N ALA A 242 -3.83 -16.04 -14.41
CA ALA A 242 -5.04 -15.28 -14.15
C ALA A 242 -4.72 -13.94 -13.49
N ARG A 243 -5.52 -12.91 -13.80
CA ARG A 243 -5.30 -11.55 -13.29
C ARG A 243 -6.58 -10.97 -12.70
N THR A 244 -6.40 -10.08 -11.72
CA THR A 244 -7.40 -9.07 -11.39
C THR A 244 -6.85 -7.72 -11.84
N SER A 245 -7.69 -6.89 -12.46
CA SER A 245 -7.38 -5.49 -12.69
C SER A 245 -8.66 -4.69 -12.71
N PRO A 246 -8.76 -3.58 -11.97
CA PRO A 246 -9.93 -2.72 -12.04
C PRO A 246 -9.97 -1.99 -13.38
N ALA A 247 -11.14 -1.43 -13.71
CA ALA A 247 -11.29 -0.52 -14.84
C ALA A 247 -10.43 0.73 -14.61
N TRP A 248 -9.59 1.08 -15.58
CA TRP A 248 -8.69 2.24 -15.47
C TRP A 248 -8.28 2.76 -16.84
N ASP A 249 -8.32 4.08 -17.02
CA ASP A 249 -7.81 4.77 -18.23
C ASP A 249 -8.37 4.19 -19.55
N GLY A 250 -9.69 3.96 -19.58
CA GLY A 250 -10.39 3.39 -20.74
C GLY A 250 -10.18 1.88 -20.94
N VAL A 251 -9.39 1.22 -20.08
CA VAL A 251 -9.21 -0.24 -20.09
C VAL A 251 -10.31 -0.89 -19.25
N PRO A 252 -11.02 -1.90 -19.78
CA PRO A 252 -12.07 -2.61 -19.04
C PRO A 252 -11.51 -3.40 -17.86
N PRO A 253 -12.34 -3.72 -16.85
CA PRO A 253 -11.91 -4.53 -15.72
C PRO A 253 -11.62 -5.97 -16.16
N VAL A 254 -10.72 -6.62 -15.44
CA VAL A 254 -10.35 -8.03 -15.60
C VAL A 254 -10.65 -8.75 -14.28
N ARG A 255 -11.48 -9.80 -14.33
CA ARG A 255 -11.90 -10.63 -13.18
C ARG A 255 -11.61 -12.12 -13.39
N GLU A 256 -10.48 -12.43 -14.03
CA GLU A 256 -10.08 -13.80 -14.35
C GLU A 256 -9.87 -14.62 -13.07
N VAL A 257 -9.22 -14.03 -12.06
CA VAL A 257 -8.96 -14.66 -10.75
C VAL A 257 -10.25 -15.04 -10.01
N GLU A 258 -11.22 -14.13 -9.97
CA GLU A 258 -12.52 -14.40 -9.34
C GLU A 258 -13.22 -15.58 -10.03
N GLN A 259 -13.25 -15.58 -11.37
CA GLN A 259 -13.84 -16.67 -12.13
C GLN A 259 -13.06 -17.98 -11.97
N LEU A 260 -11.74 -17.92 -11.81
CA LEU A 260 -10.91 -19.10 -11.55
C LEU A 260 -11.26 -19.74 -10.20
N TYR A 261 -11.42 -18.96 -9.13
CA TYR A 261 -11.90 -19.49 -7.84
C TYR A 261 -13.27 -20.14 -7.96
N VAL A 262 -14.20 -19.50 -8.66
CA VAL A 262 -15.56 -20.05 -8.90
C VAL A 262 -15.47 -21.42 -9.56
N ASP A 263 -14.68 -21.52 -10.63
CA ASP A 263 -14.56 -22.76 -11.41
C ASP A 263 -13.84 -23.86 -10.60
N MET A 264 -12.80 -23.52 -9.83
CA MET A 264 -12.09 -24.47 -8.96
C MET A 264 -12.99 -25.04 -7.86
N ILE A 265 -13.77 -24.18 -7.18
CA ILE A 265 -14.72 -24.61 -6.13
C ILE A 265 -15.80 -25.52 -6.72
N ALA A 266 -16.33 -25.16 -7.89
CA ALA A 266 -17.34 -25.95 -8.58
C ALA A 266 -16.81 -27.32 -9.07
N ALA A 267 -15.52 -27.38 -9.44
CA ALA A 267 -14.88 -28.60 -9.90
C ALA A 267 -14.57 -29.60 -8.78
N ALA A 268 -14.46 -29.14 -7.52
CA ALA A 268 -14.08 -29.98 -6.39
C ALA A 268 -15.05 -31.15 -6.14
N ARG A 269 -14.49 -32.33 -5.89
CA ARG A 269 -15.22 -33.59 -5.63
C ARG A 269 -14.83 -34.27 -4.32
N ARG A 270 -13.55 -34.24 -3.94
CA ARG A 270 -13.03 -34.92 -2.73
C ARG A 270 -12.69 -33.92 -1.65
N PHE A 271 -11.87 -32.92 -1.96
CA PHE A 271 -11.47 -31.89 -1.02
C PHE A 271 -11.05 -30.57 -1.68
N ILE A 272 -11.10 -29.52 -0.88
CA ILE A 272 -10.54 -28.20 -1.12
C ILE A 272 -9.60 -27.89 0.04
N TYR A 273 -8.32 -27.67 -0.27
CA TYR A 273 -7.33 -27.19 0.68
C TYR A 273 -6.94 -25.75 0.30
N MET A 274 -7.10 -24.82 1.22
CA MET A 274 -6.81 -23.40 1.00
C MET A 274 -5.93 -22.87 2.10
N GLU A 275 -4.98 -22.02 1.71
CA GLU A 275 -4.32 -21.13 2.65
C GLU A 275 -4.52 -19.69 2.15
N ASN A 276 -5.02 -18.82 3.03
CA ASN A 276 -5.25 -17.44 2.65
C ASN A 276 -5.11 -16.48 3.82
N GLN A 277 -4.46 -15.35 3.59
CA GLN A 277 -4.39 -14.25 4.55
C GLN A 277 -5.76 -13.74 4.99
N TYR A 278 -6.72 -13.65 4.06
CA TYR A 278 -8.06 -13.15 4.35
C TYR A 278 -9.13 -14.17 3.96
N PHE A 279 -10.23 -14.13 4.70
CA PHE A 279 -11.48 -14.78 4.33
C PHE A 279 -12.63 -13.81 4.61
N ALA A 280 -12.89 -12.95 3.63
CA ALA A 280 -13.85 -11.85 3.73
C ALA A 280 -14.76 -11.73 2.49
N SER A 281 -14.56 -12.54 1.44
CA SER A 281 -15.42 -12.52 0.25
C SER A 281 -16.72 -13.28 0.49
N ARG A 282 -17.84 -12.54 0.44
CA ARG A 282 -19.18 -13.12 0.53
C ARG A 282 -19.47 -14.10 -0.60
N ARG A 283 -19.08 -13.77 -1.84
CA ARG A 283 -19.28 -14.62 -3.02
C ARG A 283 -18.60 -15.98 -2.86
N ILE A 284 -17.34 -15.98 -2.39
CA ILE A 284 -16.61 -17.22 -2.14
C ILE A 284 -17.27 -18.03 -1.02
N ALA A 285 -17.67 -17.38 0.07
CA ALA A 285 -18.38 -18.05 1.15
C ALA A 285 -19.72 -18.67 0.70
N GLU A 286 -20.47 -18.00 -0.19
CA GLU A 286 -21.70 -18.54 -0.76
C GLU A 286 -21.45 -19.79 -1.61
N LEU A 287 -20.42 -19.77 -2.47
CA LEU A 287 -20.05 -20.93 -3.26
C LEU A 287 -19.61 -22.12 -2.39
N LEU A 288 -18.85 -21.87 -1.32
CA LEU A 288 -18.46 -22.92 -0.38
C LEU A 288 -19.67 -23.45 0.39
N ALA A 289 -20.60 -22.60 0.81
CA ALA A 289 -21.85 -23.01 1.46
C ALA A 289 -22.69 -23.93 0.55
N ASP A 290 -22.82 -23.56 -0.73
CA ASP A 290 -23.53 -24.37 -1.73
C ASP A 290 -22.87 -25.75 -1.91
N ARG A 291 -21.53 -25.82 -1.89
CA ARG A 291 -20.82 -27.10 -1.94
C ARG A 291 -21.05 -27.94 -0.67
N LEU A 292 -21.01 -27.31 0.51
CA LEU A 292 -21.24 -27.98 1.80
C LEU A 292 -22.66 -28.52 1.95
N SER A 293 -23.65 -27.83 1.38
CA SER A 293 -25.04 -28.28 1.38
C SER A 293 -25.36 -29.35 0.33
N SER A 294 -24.42 -29.68 -0.56
CA SER A 294 -24.63 -30.71 -1.58
C SER A 294 -24.39 -32.12 -1.05
N PRO A 295 -25.05 -33.16 -1.61
CA PRO A 295 -24.80 -34.56 -1.23
C PRO A 295 -23.34 -35.00 -1.44
N ASP A 296 -22.71 -34.47 -2.50
CA ASP A 296 -21.31 -34.76 -2.86
C ASP A 296 -20.36 -33.67 -2.32
N CYS A 297 -20.54 -33.28 -1.05
CA CYS A 297 -19.76 -32.23 -0.42
C CYS A 297 -18.27 -32.65 -0.22
N PRO A 298 -17.30 -31.86 -0.72
CA PRO A 298 -15.89 -32.12 -0.51
C PRO A 298 -15.50 -31.77 0.94
N GLU A 299 -14.40 -32.33 1.44
CA GLU A 299 -13.75 -31.77 2.63
C GLU A 299 -13.21 -30.39 2.32
N ILE A 300 -13.37 -29.43 3.23
CA ILE A 300 -12.88 -28.07 3.06
C ILE A 300 -12.00 -27.75 4.25
N VAL A 301 -10.71 -27.52 3.98
CA VAL A 301 -9.74 -27.04 4.96
C VAL A 301 -9.27 -25.67 4.53
N LEU A 302 -9.46 -24.68 5.41
CA LEU A 302 -8.97 -23.33 5.22
C LEU A 302 -7.98 -22.97 6.33
N ILE A 303 -6.73 -22.71 5.96
CA ILE A 303 -5.72 -22.15 6.84
C ILE A 303 -5.77 -20.63 6.72
N ASN A 304 -6.07 -19.93 7.81
CA ASN A 304 -6.21 -18.48 7.91
C ASN A 304 -5.45 -17.97 9.15
N PRO A 305 -5.05 -16.69 9.27
CA PRO A 305 -4.41 -16.19 10.50
C PRO A 305 -5.28 -16.38 11.74
N GLY A 306 -4.70 -16.64 12.91
CA GLY A 306 -5.43 -16.72 14.19
C GLY A 306 -5.99 -15.35 14.59
N GLU A 307 -5.12 -14.46 15.08
CA GLU A 307 -5.49 -13.07 15.39
C GLU A 307 -5.14 -12.07 14.26
N PRO A 308 -6.06 -11.14 13.90
CA PRO A 308 -5.74 -10.06 12.97
C PRO A 308 -4.75 -9.06 13.59
N VAL A 309 -3.75 -8.63 12.83
CA VAL A 309 -2.55 -7.94 13.34
C VAL A 309 -2.86 -6.52 13.80
N SER A 310 -3.68 -5.79 13.05
CA SER A 310 -4.00 -4.39 13.34
C SER A 310 -5.41 -4.19 13.89
N LEU A 311 -5.62 -3.13 14.68
CA LEU A 311 -6.94 -2.77 15.20
C LEU A 311 -7.98 -2.55 14.08
N VAL A 312 -7.55 -2.00 12.93
CA VAL A 312 -8.43 -1.76 11.77
C VAL A 312 -8.82 -3.08 11.10
N GLU A 313 -7.86 -3.99 10.94
CA GLU A 313 -8.10 -5.32 10.38
C GLU A 313 -9.01 -6.15 11.31
N ARG A 314 -8.80 -6.07 12.62
CA ARG A 314 -9.68 -6.68 13.63
C ARG A 314 -11.11 -6.18 13.54
N SER A 315 -11.31 -4.87 13.40
CA SER A 315 -12.64 -4.25 13.36
C SER A 315 -13.35 -4.32 12.01
N THR A 316 -12.73 -4.92 10.99
CA THR A 316 -13.29 -5.03 9.63
C THR A 316 -13.23 -6.46 9.12
N MET A 317 -12.06 -6.90 8.66
CA MET A 317 -11.81 -8.24 8.11
C MET A 317 -12.09 -9.34 9.14
N GLY A 318 -11.72 -9.13 10.40
CA GLY A 318 -11.98 -10.09 11.49
C GLY A 318 -13.48 -10.32 11.74
N VAL A 319 -14.27 -9.25 11.75
CA VAL A 319 -15.74 -9.32 11.92
C VAL A 319 -16.39 -10.01 10.71
N THR A 320 -15.99 -9.63 9.49
CA THR A 320 -16.50 -10.25 8.27
C THR A 320 -16.19 -11.74 8.26
N ARG A 321 -14.94 -12.13 8.57
CA ARG A 321 -14.52 -13.52 8.68
C ARG A 321 -15.40 -14.32 9.64
N ALA A 322 -15.59 -13.82 10.87
CA ALA A 322 -16.39 -14.51 11.89
C ALA A 322 -17.85 -14.73 11.45
N ARG A 323 -18.43 -13.76 10.73
CA ARG A 323 -19.78 -13.90 10.16
C ARG A 323 -19.84 -14.93 9.04
N LEU A 324 -18.89 -14.90 8.10
CA LEU A 324 -18.82 -15.86 7.02
C LEU A 324 -18.55 -17.28 7.53
N ALA A 325 -17.64 -17.44 8.50
CA ALA A 325 -17.35 -18.71 9.16
C ALA A 325 -18.60 -19.32 9.82
N ARG A 326 -19.37 -18.52 10.58
CA ARG A 326 -20.65 -18.97 11.15
C ARG A 326 -21.66 -19.39 10.10
N ARG A 327 -21.78 -18.64 8.99
CA ARG A 327 -22.67 -19.00 7.89
C ARG A 327 -22.26 -20.32 7.24
N LEU A 328 -20.97 -20.55 7.05
CA LEU A 328 -20.47 -21.82 6.53
C LEU A 328 -20.70 -22.97 7.51
N ALA A 329 -20.46 -22.77 8.81
CA ALA A 329 -20.72 -23.77 9.84
C ALA A 329 -22.21 -24.18 9.89
N GLN A 330 -23.13 -23.24 9.65
CA GLN A 330 -24.56 -23.52 9.54
C GLN A 330 -24.92 -24.34 8.28
N ALA A 331 -24.18 -24.16 7.19
CA ALA A 331 -24.35 -24.94 5.96
C ALA A 331 -23.68 -26.32 6.02
N ASP A 332 -22.71 -26.51 6.92
CA ASP A 332 -21.94 -27.75 7.08
C ASP A 332 -22.65 -28.77 7.98
N GLY A 333 -23.72 -29.39 7.46
CA GLY A 333 -24.43 -30.45 8.17
C GLY A 333 -23.61 -31.73 8.40
N GLY A 334 -22.50 -31.91 7.68
CA GLY A 334 -21.68 -33.13 7.68
C GLY A 334 -20.34 -33.02 8.42
N GLY A 335 -20.01 -31.85 8.99
CA GLY A 335 -18.72 -31.62 9.64
C GLY A 335 -17.53 -31.66 8.66
N ARG A 336 -17.76 -31.31 7.39
CA ARG A 336 -16.80 -31.36 6.28
C ARG A 336 -15.98 -30.07 6.13
N LEU A 337 -16.25 -29.03 6.92
CA LEU A 337 -15.47 -27.80 6.95
C LEU A 337 -14.66 -27.68 8.25
N ARG A 338 -13.38 -27.34 8.12
CA ARG A 338 -12.60 -26.79 9.24
C ARG A 338 -11.77 -25.59 8.79
N ILE A 339 -11.80 -24.54 9.61
CA ILE A 339 -10.93 -23.38 9.48
C ILE A 339 -9.91 -23.48 10.60
N TYR A 340 -8.63 -23.43 10.26
CA TYR A 340 -7.51 -23.53 11.19
C TYR A 340 -6.60 -22.31 11.09
N TYR A 341 -5.79 -22.11 12.11
CA TYR A 341 -4.58 -21.31 12.04
C TYR A 341 -3.38 -22.15 12.52
N PRO A 342 -2.17 -21.97 11.96
CA PRO A 342 -0.99 -22.66 12.44
C PRO A 342 -0.46 -22.01 13.73
N SER A 343 -0.05 -22.86 14.67
CA SER A 343 0.61 -22.44 15.90
C SER A 343 1.84 -23.29 16.17
N VAL A 344 2.91 -22.64 16.63
CA VAL A 344 4.16 -23.29 17.05
C VAL A 344 4.47 -22.89 18.47
N ASP A 345 4.60 -23.87 19.37
CA ASP A 345 4.84 -23.64 20.80
C ASP A 345 3.80 -22.71 21.48
N GLY A 346 2.60 -22.59 20.91
CA GLY A 346 1.51 -21.74 21.39
C GLY A 346 1.46 -20.34 20.78
N ASP A 347 2.45 -19.95 19.97
CA ASP A 347 2.45 -18.69 19.22
C ASP A 347 1.82 -18.89 17.83
N ASP A 348 1.03 -17.89 17.39
CA ASP A 348 0.40 -17.89 16.07
C ASP A 348 1.44 -17.69 14.97
N VAL A 349 1.38 -18.52 13.94
CA VAL A 349 2.11 -18.28 12.69
C VAL A 349 1.24 -17.45 11.76
N LYS A 350 1.73 -16.28 11.35
CA LYS A 350 0.98 -15.38 10.49
C LYS A 350 0.92 -15.91 9.06
N VAL A 351 -0.25 -16.40 8.67
CA VAL A 351 -0.52 -16.87 7.30
C VAL A 351 -0.70 -15.68 6.36
N HIS A 352 0.21 -15.53 5.41
CA HIS A 352 0.12 -14.56 4.32
C HIS A 352 0.03 -15.24 2.95
N SER A 353 0.11 -16.57 2.88
CA SER A 353 -0.07 -17.33 1.64
C SER A 353 -1.41 -17.03 0.97
N LYS A 354 -1.44 -17.25 -0.36
CA LYS A 354 -2.66 -17.31 -1.15
C LYS A 354 -2.54 -18.54 -2.05
N LEU A 355 -2.99 -19.68 -1.56
CA LEU A 355 -2.91 -20.97 -2.24
C LEU A 355 -4.27 -21.68 -2.21
N MET A 356 -4.58 -22.42 -3.26
CA MET A 356 -5.71 -23.35 -3.29
C MET A 356 -5.32 -24.61 -4.05
N ILE A 357 -5.55 -25.77 -3.43
CA ILE A 357 -5.44 -27.10 -4.03
C ILE A 357 -6.80 -27.76 -4.03
N VAL A 358 -7.18 -28.34 -5.16
CA VAL A 358 -8.43 -29.12 -5.31
C VAL A 358 -8.09 -30.51 -5.79
N ASP A 359 -8.53 -31.52 -5.02
CA ASP A 359 -8.46 -32.94 -5.35
C ASP A 359 -7.07 -33.48 -5.78
N ASP A 360 -5.99 -32.77 -5.45
CA ASP A 360 -4.63 -32.96 -5.97
C ASP A 360 -4.52 -32.85 -7.51
N VAL A 361 -5.49 -32.24 -8.19
CA VAL A 361 -5.51 -32.09 -9.66
C VAL A 361 -5.45 -30.64 -10.12
N LEU A 362 -5.70 -29.69 -9.21
CA LEU A 362 -5.57 -28.26 -9.47
C LEU A 362 -4.72 -27.63 -8.37
N LEU A 363 -3.72 -26.84 -8.75
CA LEU A 363 -2.88 -26.05 -7.85
C LEU A 363 -2.89 -24.60 -8.31
N ARG A 364 -3.39 -23.69 -7.47
CA ARG A 364 -3.35 -22.24 -7.69
C ARG A 364 -2.50 -21.56 -6.63
N ILE A 365 -1.56 -20.71 -7.07
CA ILE A 365 -0.70 -19.88 -6.23
C ILE A 365 -0.72 -18.46 -6.80
N GLY A 366 -0.79 -17.44 -5.94
CA GLY A 366 -0.83 -16.08 -6.44
C GLY A 366 -0.77 -15.01 -5.38
N SER A 367 -1.24 -13.82 -5.76
CA SER A 367 -1.25 -12.63 -4.90
C SER A 367 -2.65 -12.31 -4.35
N SER A 368 -3.70 -12.87 -4.95
CA SER A 368 -5.08 -12.51 -4.59
C SER A 368 -5.57 -13.17 -3.30
N ASN A 369 -6.08 -12.36 -2.39
CA ASN A 369 -6.74 -12.84 -1.17
C ASN A 369 -8.21 -13.22 -1.42
N LEU A 370 -8.84 -13.95 -0.48
CA LEU A 370 -10.29 -14.19 -0.51
C LEU A 370 -11.06 -12.99 0.07
N ASN A 371 -10.89 -11.82 -0.53
CA ASN A 371 -11.61 -10.59 -0.19
C ASN A 371 -12.06 -9.86 -1.47
N ASN A 372 -13.03 -8.97 -1.33
CA ASN A 372 -13.63 -8.29 -2.48
C ASN A 372 -12.61 -7.43 -3.23
N ARG A 373 -11.65 -6.84 -2.51
CA ARG A 373 -10.58 -6.06 -3.11
C ARG A 373 -9.75 -6.88 -4.10
N SER A 374 -9.24 -8.03 -3.70
CA SER A 374 -8.35 -8.83 -4.57
C SER A 374 -9.09 -9.45 -5.75
N LEU A 375 -10.41 -9.64 -5.62
CA LEU A 375 -11.24 -10.26 -6.65
C LEU A 375 -11.80 -9.27 -7.69
N GLY A 376 -11.83 -7.96 -7.39
CA GLY A 376 -12.40 -6.96 -8.30
C GLY A 376 -11.70 -5.60 -8.39
N LEU A 377 -10.89 -5.22 -7.40
CA LEU A 377 -10.39 -3.84 -7.25
C LEU A 377 -8.87 -3.72 -7.34
N ASP A 378 -8.14 -4.50 -6.56
CA ASP A 378 -6.68 -4.47 -6.53
C ASP A 378 -6.13 -5.29 -7.68
N THR A 379 -4.95 -4.90 -8.17
CA THR A 379 -4.38 -5.64 -9.28
C THR A 379 -3.65 -6.85 -8.76
N GLU A 380 -4.04 -8.04 -9.21
CA GLU A 380 -3.51 -9.32 -8.74
C GLU A 380 -2.99 -10.16 -9.91
N CYS A 381 -2.14 -11.14 -9.60
CA CYS A 381 -1.63 -12.12 -10.55
C CYS A 381 -1.50 -13.48 -9.86
N ASP A 382 -2.08 -14.49 -10.50
CA ASP A 382 -2.10 -15.86 -10.03
C ASP A 382 -1.67 -16.80 -11.15
N VAL A 383 -1.15 -17.96 -10.76
CA VAL A 383 -0.84 -19.07 -11.65
C VAL A 383 -1.62 -20.31 -11.23
N LEU A 384 -2.08 -21.07 -12.22
CA LEU A 384 -2.75 -22.36 -12.05
C LEU A 384 -2.01 -23.43 -12.84
N VAL A 385 -1.80 -24.57 -12.19
CA VAL A 385 -1.45 -25.84 -12.85
C VAL A 385 -2.64 -26.80 -12.75
N GLU A 386 -2.98 -27.40 -13.88
CA GLU A 386 -4.00 -28.46 -14.00
C GLU A 386 -3.30 -29.77 -14.35
N ALA A 387 -3.63 -30.86 -13.67
CA ALA A 387 -2.98 -32.14 -13.88
C ALA A 387 -3.35 -32.79 -15.22
N GLU A 388 -4.47 -32.42 -15.86
CA GLU A 388 -4.92 -32.98 -17.15
C GLU A 388 -5.00 -34.52 -17.19
N SER A 389 -5.21 -35.16 -16.03
CA SER A 389 -5.12 -36.61 -15.83
C SER A 389 -3.71 -37.21 -15.91
N ASP A 390 -2.65 -36.40 -15.91
CA ASP A 390 -1.25 -36.81 -15.75
C ASP A 390 -0.98 -37.20 -14.28
N PRO A 391 -0.73 -38.50 -14.00
CA PRO A 391 -0.48 -38.97 -12.64
C PRO A 391 0.77 -38.35 -12.00
N ALA A 392 1.76 -37.93 -12.81
CA ALA A 392 2.97 -37.29 -12.29
C ALA A 392 2.66 -35.90 -11.74
N ILE A 393 1.82 -35.11 -12.44
CA ILE A 393 1.38 -33.80 -11.96
C ILE A 393 0.49 -33.97 -10.73
N THR A 394 -0.44 -34.93 -10.74
CA THR A 394 -1.27 -35.24 -9.56
C THR A 394 -0.42 -35.63 -8.35
N GLY A 395 0.58 -36.50 -8.55
CA GLY A 395 1.50 -36.90 -7.49
C GLY A 395 2.32 -35.72 -6.95
N ALA A 396 2.75 -34.81 -7.82
CA ALA A 396 3.49 -33.62 -7.42
C ALA A 396 2.63 -32.62 -6.62
N ILE A 397 1.38 -32.37 -7.03
CA ILE A 397 0.44 -31.52 -6.27
C ILE A 397 0.14 -32.15 -4.89
N ARG A 398 -0.07 -33.48 -4.85
CA ARG A 398 -0.26 -34.20 -3.59
C ARG A 398 0.94 -34.09 -2.66
N ALA A 399 2.14 -34.31 -3.19
CA ALA A 399 3.37 -34.20 -2.41
C ALA A 399 3.54 -32.80 -1.80
N LEU A 400 3.22 -31.75 -2.57
CA LEU A 400 3.21 -30.38 -2.06
C LEU A 400 2.19 -30.20 -0.91
N ARG A 401 0.96 -30.70 -1.07
CA ARG A 401 -0.07 -30.63 -0.01
C ARG A 401 0.38 -31.35 1.27
N HIS A 402 0.96 -32.54 1.13
CA HIS A 402 1.48 -33.30 2.25
C HIS A 402 2.65 -32.61 2.93
N ASP A 403 3.54 -31.98 2.16
CA ASP A 403 4.66 -31.20 2.67
C ASP A 403 4.20 -29.95 3.44
N LEU A 404 3.21 -29.19 2.92
CA LEU A 404 2.62 -28.05 3.62
C LEU A 404 1.92 -28.48 4.92
N LEU A 405 1.11 -29.55 4.87
CA LEU A 405 0.48 -30.10 6.08
C LEU A 405 1.52 -30.60 7.09
N ALA A 406 2.63 -31.18 6.61
CA ALA A 406 3.69 -31.68 7.47
C ALA A 406 4.40 -30.55 8.23
N GLU A 407 4.65 -29.41 7.58
CA GLU A 407 5.15 -28.18 8.21
C GLU A 407 4.19 -27.70 9.31
N HIS A 408 2.89 -27.56 8.98
CA HIS A 408 1.88 -27.06 9.92
C HIS A 408 1.62 -28.01 11.11
N LEU A 409 1.90 -29.31 10.96
CA LEU A 409 1.64 -30.35 11.96
C LEU A 409 2.91 -30.91 12.62
N GLY A 410 4.09 -30.40 12.25
CA GLY A 410 5.37 -30.75 12.89
C GLY A 410 5.72 -32.23 12.71
N THR A 411 5.57 -32.71 11.48
CA THR A 411 5.66 -34.12 11.11
C THR A 411 6.29 -34.24 9.72
N THR A 412 6.25 -35.42 9.10
CA THR A 412 6.78 -35.65 7.75
C THR A 412 5.64 -35.82 6.74
N ALA A 413 5.91 -35.52 5.46
CA ALA A 413 4.93 -35.74 4.39
C ALA A 413 4.45 -37.21 4.32
N ASP A 414 5.34 -38.17 4.60
CA ASP A 414 5.01 -39.61 4.66
C ASP A 414 4.09 -39.97 5.83
N GLU A 415 4.21 -39.28 6.97
CA GLU A 415 3.30 -39.44 8.10
C GLU A 415 1.92 -38.83 7.79
N VAL A 416 1.86 -37.67 7.13
CA VAL A 416 0.60 -37.10 6.64
C VAL A 416 -0.08 -38.04 5.64
N ALA A 417 0.68 -38.59 4.70
CA ALA A 417 0.16 -39.53 3.71
C ALA A 417 -0.41 -40.80 4.34
N ARG A 418 0.27 -41.38 5.34
CA ARG A 418 -0.24 -42.50 6.13
C ARG A 418 -1.50 -42.15 6.89
N ALA A 419 -1.50 -41.02 7.61
CA ALA A 419 -2.67 -40.57 8.36
C ALA A 419 -3.89 -40.33 7.47
N GLU A 420 -3.70 -39.74 6.27
CA GLU A 420 -4.80 -39.56 5.31
C GLU A 420 -5.37 -40.89 4.79
N ALA A 421 -4.51 -41.88 4.56
CA ALA A 421 -4.94 -43.21 4.15
C ALA A 421 -5.69 -43.96 5.28
N GLU A 422 -5.20 -43.88 6.51
CA GLU A 422 -5.78 -44.55 7.69
C GLU A 422 -7.09 -43.90 8.15
N GLN A 423 -7.17 -42.57 8.10
CA GLN A 423 -8.35 -41.81 8.55
C GLN A 423 -9.38 -41.58 7.43
N GLY A 424 -9.07 -41.99 6.20
CA GLY A 424 -9.98 -41.92 5.05
C GLY A 424 -10.24 -40.51 4.52
N GLY A 425 -9.42 -39.52 4.88
CA GLY A 425 -9.62 -38.12 4.50
C GLY A 425 -8.57 -37.17 5.07
N MET A 426 -8.49 -35.96 4.49
CA MET A 426 -7.55 -34.93 4.90
C MET A 426 -7.90 -34.37 6.29
N LEU A 427 -9.19 -34.18 6.59
CA LEU A 427 -9.63 -33.71 7.91
C LEU A 427 -9.27 -34.67 9.04
N GLY A 428 -9.53 -35.96 8.83
CA GLY A 428 -9.17 -36.99 9.80
C GLY A 428 -7.65 -37.06 10.00
N ALA A 429 -6.87 -36.94 8.93
CA ALA A 429 -5.42 -36.87 9.00
C ALA A 429 -4.94 -35.71 9.90
N ILE A 430 -5.43 -34.50 9.63
CA ILE A 430 -5.09 -33.31 10.42
C ILE A 430 -5.42 -33.54 11.89
N GLN A 431 -6.63 -34.00 12.20
CA GLN A 431 -7.08 -34.23 13.58
C GLN A 431 -6.22 -35.27 14.31
N SER A 432 -5.86 -36.37 13.63
CA SER A 432 -5.01 -37.41 14.20
C SER A 432 -3.57 -36.95 14.47
N LEU A 433 -3.14 -35.86 13.81
CA LEU A 433 -1.80 -35.32 13.88
C LEU A 433 -1.69 -34.01 14.70
N GLN A 434 -2.79 -33.52 15.28
CA GLN A 434 -2.78 -32.35 16.16
C GLN A 434 -2.10 -32.63 17.52
N GLY A 435 -1.77 -31.56 18.24
CA GLY A 435 -1.23 -31.64 19.62
C GLY A 435 0.29 -31.80 19.70
N ARG A 436 0.99 -31.61 18.57
CA ARG A 436 2.45 -31.52 18.51
C ARG A 436 2.93 -30.09 18.71
N ARG A 437 4.26 -29.92 18.69
CA ARG A 437 4.95 -28.62 18.75
C ARG A 437 4.40 -27.64 17.71
N HIS A 438 4.36 -28.06 16.46
CA HIS A 438 3.60 -27.38 15.41
C HIS A 438 2.24 -28.04 15.35
N THR A 439 1.17 -27.25 15.36
CA THR A 439 -0.17 -27.78 15.27
C THR A 439 -1.08 -26.79 14.57
N LEU A 440 -2.07 -27.32 13.86
CA LEU A 440 -3.21 -26.53 13.41
C LEU A 440 -4.21 -26.40 14.54
N VAL A 441 -4.63 -25.19 14.87
CA VAL A 441 -5.62 -24.90 15.92
C VAL A 441 -6.92 -24.46 15.25
N PRO A 442 -8.08 -25.04 15.61
CA PRO A 442 -9.37 -24.61 15.07
C PRO A 442 -9.60 -23.13 15.37
N LEU A 443 -9.96 -22.35 14.35
CA LEU A 443 -10.26 -20.94 14.50
C LEU A 443 -11.61 -20.77 15.22
N ASP A 444 -11.62 -20.01 16.31
CA ASP A 444 -12.84 -19.66 17.04
C ASP A 444 -13.73 -18.71 16.19
N ASP A 445 -15.02 -19.00 16.12
CA ASP A 445 -16.01 -18.26 15.35
C ASP A 445 -16.57 -17.03 16.10
N ARG A 446 -16.09 -16.79 17.34
CA ARG A 446 -16.45 -15.62 18.14
C ARG A 446 -16.05 -14.31 17.47
N GLU A 447 -16.99 -13.38 17.40
CA GLU A 447 -16.68 -12.00 17.01
C GLU A 447 -15.70 -11.38 18.03
N PRO A 448 -14.69 -10.62 17.58
CA PRO A 448 -13.77 -9.94 18.49
C PRO A 448 -14.54 -9.05 19.48
N SER A 449 -14.29 -9.21 20.79
CA SER A 449 -15.01 -8.47 21.83
C SER A 449 -14.53 -7.01 21.94
N GLY A 450 -15.46 -6.05 21.91
CA GLY A 450 -15.18 -4.61 22.07
C GLY A 450 -16.02 -3.72 21.15
N ILE A 451 -16.25 -2.46 21.57
CA ILE A 451 -17.05 -1.45 20.85
C ILE A 451 -16.36 -1.06 19.53
N VAL A 452 -16.50 -1.84 18.45
CA VAL A 452 -16.16 -1.37 17.09
C VAL A 452 -17.01 -2.05 16.02
N HIS A 453 -18.34 -1.89 16.06
CA HIS A 453 -19.23 -2.16 14.91
C HIS A 453 -19.31 -0.97 13.90
N ILE A 454 -18.42 0.02 14.01
CA ILE A 454 -18.64 1.35 13.42
C ILE A 454 -18.37 1.40 11.90
N LEU A 455 -17.75 0.38 11.29
CA LEU A 455 -17.22 0.48 9.92
C LEU A 455 -17.78 -0.52 8.91
N ASP A 456 -18.50 -1.56 9.34
CA ASP A 456 -18.79 -2.73 8.49
C ASP A 456 -19.97 -2.51 7.53
N ASP A 457 -21.06 -1.89 7.98
CA ASP A 457 -22.28 -1.67 7.16
C ASP A 457 -22.07 -0.75 5.94
N SER A 458 -20.90 -0.14 5.82
CA SER A 458 -20.57 0.83 4.77
C SER A 458 -19.82 0.23 3.56
N GLY A 459 -19.29 -0.99 3.66
CA GLY A 459 -18.44 -1.61 2.63
C GLY A 459 -17.12 -0.86 2.34
N LEU A 460 -16.75 0.11 3.18
CA LEU A 460 -15.55 0.95 3.02
C LEU A 460 -14.20 0.22 3.09
N PRO A 461 -13.99 -0.78 3.96
CA PRO A 461 -12.68 -1.43 4.12
C PRO A 461 -12.37 -2.43 2.99
N ASP A 462 -13.40 -3.03 2.38
CA ASP A 462 -13.28 -4.07 1.34
C ASP A 462 -14.24 -3.84 0.15
N PRO A 463 -14.08 -2.74 -0.62
CA PRO A 463 -14.99 -2.44 -1.73
C PRO A 463 -14.77 -3.40 -2.91
N GLU A 464 -15.88 -3.85 -3.53
CA GLU A 464 -15.88 -4.71 -4.73
C GLU A 464 -15.48 -3.95 -6.02
N GLU A 465 -15.69 -2.64 -6.05
CA GLU A 465 -15.48 -1.79 -7.22
C GLU A 465 -14.83 -0.44 -6.87
N PRO A 466 -14.18 0.23 -7.84
CA PRO A 466 -13.60 1.55 -7.63
C PRO A 466 -14.64 2.54 -7.13
N VAL A 467 -14.35 3.17 -5.99
CA VAL A 467 -15.26 4.15 -5.40
C VAL A 467 -14.94 5.53 -5.97
N GLU A 468 -15.96 6.26 -6.44
CA GLU A 468 -15.79 7.64 -6.89
C GLU A 468 -15.23 8.52 -5.75
N THR A 469 -14.33 9.45 -6.06
CA THR A 469 -13.62 10.29 -5.08
C THR A 469 -14.56 10.99 -4.09
N LEU A 470 -15.72 11.45 -4.57
CA LEU A 470 -16.71 12.13 -3.74
C LEU A 470 -17.44 11.16 -2.80
N VAL A 471 -17.73 9.93 -3.23
CA VAL A 471 -18.37 8.89 -2.42
C VAL A 471 -17.41 8.33 -1.37
N TRP A 472 -16.12 8.19 -1.70
CA TRP A 472 -15.09 7.77 -0.73
C TRP A 472 -14.89 8.83 0.35
N LEU A 473 -14.93 10.13 -0.01
CA LEU A 473 -14.85 11.24 0.96
C LEU A 473 -16.09 11.35 1.85
N ASP A 474 -17.27 11.06 1.31
CA ASP A 474 -18.53 11.06 2.06
C ASP A 474 -18.61 9.87 3.04
N ARG A 475 -18.15 8.68 2.60
CA ARG A 475 -18.19 7.46 3.39
C ARG A 475 -17.04 7.33 4.39
N ALA A 476 -15.81 7.74 4.05
CA ALA A 476 -14.63 7.67 4.95
C ALA A 476 -14.69 8.63 6.16
N MET A 477 -15.70 9.50 6.22
CA MET A 477 -15.94 10.45 7.32
C MET A 477 -17.30 10.21 8.02
N PRO A 478 -17.57 9.03 8.61
CA PRO A 478 -18.67 8.92 9.55
C PRO A 478 -18.27 9.59 10.87
N GLY A 479 -18.89 10.73 11.20
CA GLY A 479 -19.08 11.28 12.55
C GLY A 479 -17.85 11.50 13.45
N PRO A 480 -17.45 12.76 13.77
CA PRO A 480 -16.30 13.03 14.63
C PRO A 480 -16.72 13.25 16.09
N ALA A 481 -16.18 12.48 17.03
CA ALA A 481 -16.07 12.95 18.41
C ALA A 481 -14.96 12.22 19.17
N ARG A 482 -14.13 12.98 19.90
CA ARG A 482 -13.25 12.57 21.02
C ARG A 482 -11.77 12.26 20.71
N ARG A 483 -11.38 11.44 19.74
CA ARG A 483 -9.93 11.12 19.55
C ARG A 483 -9.08 12.23 18.91
N GLY A 484 -9.66 13.04 18.03
CA GLY A 484 -8.97 14.19 17.43
C GLY A 484 -8.69 15.34 18.40
N LEU A 485 -9.38 15.37 19.56
CA LEU A 485 -9.24 16.46 20.54
C LEU A 485 -7.93 16.33 21.32
N ALA A 486 -7.58 15.12 21.79
CA ALA A 486 -6.38 14.91 22.58
C ALA A 486 -5.09 15.21 21.80
N VAL A 487 -4.97 14.69 20.58
CA VAL A 487 -3.78 14.94 19.72
C VAL A 487 -3.63 16.42 19.37
N ARG A 488 -4.75 17.12 19.14
CA ARG A 488 -4.75 18.55 18.80
C ARG A 488 -4.50 19.44 20.02
N VAL A 489 -5.01 19.06 21.20
CA VAL A 489 -4.72 19.73 22.48
C VAL A 489 -3.24 19.57 22.84
N TRP A 490 -2.67 18.37 22.72
CA TRP A 490 -1.24 18.15 22.93
C TRP A 490 -0.36 18.93 21.95
N GLY A 491 -0.75 18.98 20.67
CA GLY A 491 -0.08 19.82 19.67
C GLY A 491 -0.16 21.32 20.01
N LEU A 492 -1.27 21.78 20.56
CA LEU A 492 -1.48 23.16 20.99
C LEU A 492 -0.65 23.51 22.23
N THR A 493 -0.60 22.61 23.21
CA THR A 493 0.23 22.75 24.41
C THR A 493 1.72 22.79 24.06
N LEU A 494 2.16 21.93 23.13
CA LEU A 494 3.54 21.92 22.67
C LEU A 494 3.90 23.20 21.89
N LEU A 495 3.00 23.69 21.03
CA LEU A 495 3.19 24.94 20.29
C LEU A 495 3.28 26.14 21.24
N LEU A 496 2.36 26.24 22.20
CA LEU A 496 2.37 27.29 23.21
C LEU A 496 3.64 27.19 24.08
N ALA A 497 4.03 26.00 24.55
CA ALA A 497 5.27 25.81 25.30
C ALA A 497 6.51 26.23 24.48
N THR A 498 6.54 25.91 23.19
CA THR A 498 7.64 26.28 22.29
C THR A 498 7.70 27.78 22.02
N LEU A 499 6.54 28.43 21.88
CA LEU A 499 6.46 29.89 21.71
C LEU A 499 6.86 30.62 23.01
N THR A 500 6.47 30.09 24.17
CA THR A 500 6.84 30.64 25.48
C THR A 500 8.32 30.42 25.76
N LEU A 501 8.86 29.23 25.46
CA LEU A 501 10.30 28.93 25.56
C LEU A 501 11.10 29.76 24.55
N GLY A 502 10.58 29.95 23.33
CA GLY A 502 11.16 30.84 22.32
C GLY A 502 11.17 32.30 22.77
N ALA A 503 10.11 32.79 23.42
CA ALA A 503 10.05 34.13 24.02
C ALA A 503 10.97 34.27 25.25
N ALA A 504 11.19 33.19 26.00
CA ALA A 504 12.16 33.15 27.10
C ALA A 504 13.61 33.16 26.57
N LEU A 505 13.91 32.36 25.55
CA LEU A 505 15.19 32.32 24.85
C LEU A 505 15.46 33.63 24.08
N TRP A 506 14.42 34.30 23.58
CA TRP A 506 14.47 35.63 22.96
C TRP A 506 14.99 36.71 23.93
N ARG A 507 14.73 36.56 25.23
CA ARG A 507 15.26 37.46 26.26
C ARG A 507 16.75 37.25 26.56
N TRP A 508 17.32 36.12 26.12
CA TRP A 508 18.70 35.70 26.38
C TRP A 508 19.51 35.48 25.09
N ALA A 509 18.95 35.83 23.92
CA ALA A 509 19.60 35.63 22.63
C ALA A 509 20.84 36.54 22.49
N PRO A 510 22.00 36.00 22.08
CA PRO A 510 23.23 36.79 21.95
C PRO A 510 23.08 37.91 20.90
N PHE A 511 23.73 39.04 21.17
CA PHE A 511 23.68 40.30 20.40
C PHE A 511 24.00 40.14 18.89
N SER A 512 24.66 39.06 18.49
CA SER A 512 25.05 38.76 17.10
C SER A 512 23.88 38.48 16.15
N VAL A 513 22.75 37.96 16.65
CA VAL A 513 21.55 37.74 15.81
C VAL A 513 20.87 39.07 15.48
N TRP A 514 20.90 40.01 16.42
CA TRP A 514 20.30 41.34 16.28
C TRP A 514 21.03 42.22 15.27
N ALA A 515 22.36 42.11 15.20
CA ALA A 515 23.18 42.88 14.25
C ALA A 515 22.84 42.59 12.78
N VAL A 516 22.34 41.39 12.46
CA VAL A 516 22.01 40.99 11.08
C VAL A 516 20.57 41.31 10.71
N VAL A 517 19.60 41.13 11.63
CA VAL A 517 18.16 41.26 11.34
C VAL A 517 17.67 42.70 11.50
N TRP A 518 18.23 43.45 12.43
CA TRP A 518 17.77 44.80 12.79
C TRP A 518 17.85 45.83 11.63
N PRO A 519 18.89 45.86 10.78
CA PRO A 519 18.94 46.77 9.63
C PRO A 519 17.81 46.56 8.62
N TRP A 520 17.41 45.30 8.40
CA TRP A 520 16.29 44.97 7.50
C TRP A 520 14.95 45.38 8.09
N VAL A 521 14.74 45.17 9.39
CA VAL A 521 13.54 45.61 10.10
C VAL A 521 13.44 47.14 10.07
N GLN A 522 14.54 47.85 10.29
CA GLN A 522 14.59 49.32 10.21
C GLN A 522 14.34 49.84 8.79
N GLY A 523 14.91 49.18 7.76
CA GLY A 523 14.65 49.51 6.36
C GLY A 523 13.20 49.25 5.92
N LEU A 524 12.55 48.24 6.50
CA LEU A 524 11.12 47.98 6.29
C LEU A 524 10.22 48.96 7.05
N LEU A 525 10.63 49.37 8.27
CA LEU A 525 9.93 50.38 9.06
C LEU A 525 10.06 51.78 8.46
N SER A 526 11.16 52.12 7.79
CA SER A 526 11.34 53.42 7.13
C SER A 526 10.45 53.60 5.90
N LEU A 527 10.02 52.50 5.29
CA LEU A 527 9.02 52.48 4.22
C LEU A 527 7.58 52.60 4.74
N ARG A 528 7.36 52.54 6.07
CA ARG A 528 6.03 52.64 6.67
C ARG A 528 5.42 54.01 6.39
N GLY A 529 4.33 54.04 5.62
CA GLY A 529 3.66 55.27 5.19
C GLY A 529 4.06 55.76 3.80
N GLN A 530 5.02 55.11 3.14
CA GLN A 530 5.37 55.38 1.74
C GLN A 530 4.62 54.43 0.80
N SER A 531 4.31 54.87 -0.42
CA SER A 531 3.65 54.05 -1.45
C SER A 531 4.46 52.80 -1.85
N GLY A 532 5.77 52.79 -1.61
CA GLY A 532 6.67 51.67 -1.92
C GLY A 532 6.52 50.43 -1.01
N ILE A 533 5.87 50.54 0.15
CA ILE A 533 5.79 49.42 1.09
C ILE A 533 4.97 48.25 0.55
N THR A 534 3.94 48.51 -0.25
CA THR A 534 3.13 47.48 -0.89
C THR A 534 3.95 46.66 -1.87
N LEU A 535 4.77 47.31 -2.70
CA LEU A 535 5.65 46.63 -3.66
C LEU A 535 6.74 45.83 -2.95
N ALA A 536 7.32 46.37 -1.86
CA ALA A 536 8.32 45.65 -1.07
C ALA A 536 7.74 44.38 -0.42
N VAL A 537 6.55 44.47 0.17
CA VAL A 537 5.85 43.30 0.74
C VAL A 537 5.53 42.28 -0.34
N MET A 538 4.96 42.70 -1.48
CA MET A 538 4.68 41.79 -2.60
C MET A 538 5.95 41.08 -3.07
N GLY A 539 7.05 41.81 -3.27
CA GLY A 539 8.35 41.25 -3.63
C GLY A 539 8.84 40.19 -2.63
N GLY A 540 8.68 40.44 -1.33
CA GLY A 540 9.00 39.47 -0.28
C GLY A 540 8.18 38.17 -0.37
N PHE A 541 6.88 38.26 -0.64
CA PHE A 541 6.02 37.09 -0.82
C PHE A 541 6.30 36.32 -2.12
N LEU A 542 6.67 37.02 -3.20
CA LEU A 542 7.13 36.38 -4.44
C LEU A 542 8.38 35.55 -4.17
N LEU A 543 9.38 36.14 -3.52
CA LEU A 543 10.62 35.46 -3.16
C LEU A 543 10.36 34.27 -2.22
N ALA A 544 9.53 34.44 -1.19
CA ALA A 544 9.15 33.36 -0.28
C ALA A 544 8.46 32.19 -1.01
N GLY A 545 7.58 32.49 -1.97
CA GLY A 545 6.92 31.47 -2.80
C GLY A 545 7.89 30.68 -3.67
N LEU A 546 8.87 31.36 -4.28
CA LEU A 546 9.91 30.76 -5.12
C LEU A 546 10.89 29.91 -4.30
N LEU A 547 11.33 30.42 -3.14
CA LEU A 547 12.23 29.73 -2.21
C LEU A 547 11.53 28.63 -1.37
N ARG A 548 10.21 28.43 -1.56
CA ARG A 548 9.39 27.47 -0.81
C ARG A 548 9.41 27.73 0.70
N ALA A 549 9.61 28.99 1.08
CA ALA A 549 9.58 29.41 2.47
C ALA A 549 8.15 29.36 3.03
N PRO A 550 7.97 29.18 4.36
CA PRO A 550 6.65 29.21 4.97
C PRO A 550 5.99 30.58 4.83
N VAL A 551 4.97 30.67 3.98
CA VAL A 551 4.24 31.93 3.70
C VAL A 551 3.59 32.51 4.95
N SER A 552 3.23 31.69 5.92
CA SER A 552 2.70 32.12 7.22
C SER A 552 3.67 33.02 8.00
N LEU A 553 4.99 32.80 7.87
CA LEU A 553 5.99 33.66 8.51
C LEU A 553 6.04 35.05 7.87
N ALA A 554 5.89 35.12 6.55
CA ALA A 554 5.81 36.40 5.85
C ALA A 554 4.54 37.18 6.24
N VAL A 555 3.41 36.48 6.42
CA VAL A 555 2.16 37.09 6.93
C VAL A 555 2.35 37.65 8.34
N LEU A 556 2.93 36.86 9.26
CA LEU A 556 3.19 37.31 10.62
C LEU A 556 4.15 38.50 10.68
N ALA A 557 5.23 38.47 9.89
CA ALA A 557 6.19 39.58 9.81
C ALA A 557 5.53 40.86 9.27
N THR A 558 4.73 40.74 8.20
CA THR A 558 4.01 41.87 7.61
C THR A 558 2.98 42.46 8.58
N ALA A 559 2.27 41.60 9.31
CA ALA A 559 1.31 42.02 10.32
C ALA A 559 1.96 42.70 11.53
N ALA A 560 3.06 42.14 12.02
CA ALA A 560 3.83 42.76 13.10
C ALA A 560 4.37 44.15 12.69
N LEU A 561 4.76 44.31 11.43
CA LEU A 561 5.31 45.57 10.91
C LEU A 561 4.23 46.64 10.68
N LEU A 562 3.10 46.26 10.09
CA LEU A 562 2.09 47.19 9.57
C LEU A 562 0.85 47.31 10.46
N GLY A 563 0.72 46.47 11.48
CA GLY A 563 -0.48 46.30 12.26
C GLY A 563 -1.51 45.40 11.58
N PRO A 564 -2.64 45.10 12.25
CA PRO A 564 -3.54 44.03 11.84
C PRO A 564 -4.26 44.30 10.51
N TRP A 565 -4.75 45.52 10.28
CA TRP A 565 -5.54 45.86 9.10
C TRP A 565 -4.69 46.05 7.85
N LEU A 566 -3.66 46.90 7.93
CA LEU A 566 -2.73 47.09 6.81
C LEU A 566 -1.94 45.82 6.56
N GLY A 567 -1.54 45.09 7.61
CA GLY A 567 -0.89 43.79 7.51
C GLY A 567 -1.74 42.75 6.80
N PHE A 568 -3.05 42.69 7.09
CA PHE A 568 -3.99 41.81 6.39
C PHE A 568 -4.05 42.13 4.89
N VAL A 569 -4.29 43.39 4.53
CA VAL A 569 -4.41 43.82 3.12
C VAL A 569 -3.12 43.54 2.35
N HIS A 570 -1.97 43.94 2.90
CA HIS A 570 -0.67 43.78 2.25
C HIS A 570 -0.26 42.31 2.15
N SER A 571 -0.55 41.50 3.17
CA SER A 571 -0.31 40.06 3.14
C SER A 571 -1.19 39.36 2.13
N LEU A 572 -2.47 39.73 2.03
CA LEU A 572 -3.38 39.15 1.03
C LEU A 572 -2.89 39.48 -0.39
N LEU A 573 -2.52 40.74 -0.65
CA LEU A 573 -1.94 41.13 -1.95
C LEU A 573 -0.63 40.38 -2.25
N GLY A 574 0.26 40.22 -1.27
CA GLY A 574 1.51 39.47 -1.42
C GLY A 574 1.27 37.99 -1.72
N VAL A 575 0.41 37.33 -0.93
CA VAL A 575 0.01 35.93 -1.13
C VAL A 575 -0.61 35.74 -2.51
N MET A 576 -1.51 36.62 -2.92
CA MET A 576 -2.19 36.52 -4.22
C MET A 576 -1.21 36.72 -5.38
N SER A 577 -0.27 37.66 -5.27
CA SER A 577 0.75 37.90 -6.28
C SER A 577 1.68 36.69 -6.44
N SER A 578 2.10 36.10 -5.33
CA SER A 578 2.92 34.87 -5.30
C SER A 578 2.18 33.67 -5.86
N ALA A 579 0.90 33.51 -5.48
CA ALA A 579 0.05 32.46 -6.01
C ALA A 579 -0.17 32.58 -7.52
N ALA A 580 -0.41 33.81 -8.03
CA ALA A 580 -0.58 34.08 -9.45
C ALA A 580 0.70 33.82 -10.26
N LEU A 581 1.87 34.25 -9.76
CA LEU A 581 3.15 33.96 -10.41
C LEU A 581 3.39 32.45 -10.52
N LEU A 582 3.22 31.72 -9.42
CA LEU A 582 3.42 30.27 -9.38
C LEU A 582 2.39 29.50 -10.23
N TYR A 583 1.15 29.98 -10.29
CA TYR A 583 0.16 29.47 -11.23
C TYR A 583 0.61 29.69 -12.69
N GLY A 584 1.05 30.91 -13.03
CA GLY A 584 1.57 31.22 -14.37
C GLY A 584 2.77 30.37 -14.76
N LEU A 585 3.72 30.16 -13.83
CA LEU A 585 4.85 29.25 -14.03
C LEU A 585 4.39 27.79 -14.22
N GLY A 586 3.41 27.34 -13.46
CA GLY A 586 2.81 26.02 -13.62
C GLY A 586 2.17 25.82 -14.99
N HIS A 587 1.44 26.84 -15.44
CA HIS A 587 0.80 26.88 -16.76
C HIS A 587 1.84 26.83 -17.89
N ALA A 588 2.90 27.64 -17.80
CA ALA A 588 3.99 27.69 -18.79
C ALA A 588 4.83 26.41 -18.84
N LEU A 589 5.10 25.77 -17.69
CA LEU A 589 5.88 24.53 -17.62
C LEU A 589 5.10 23.31 -18.10
N GLY A 590 3.78 23.33 -17.97
CA GLY A 590 2.90 22.22 -18.31
C GLY A 590 3.02 21.02 -17.36
N ARG A 591 1.98 20.16 -17.40
CA ARG A 591 1.79 19.04 -16.47
C ARG A 591 3.01 18.12 -16.35
N ALA A 592 3.67 17.79 -17.46
CA ALA A 592 4.79 16.85 -17.49
C ALA A 592 6.06 17.37 -16.78
N ARG A 593 6.37 18.67 -16.88
CA ARG A 593 7.57 19.26 -16.26
C ARG A 593 7.32 19.60 -14.79
N VAL A 594 6.13 20.09 -14.44
CA VAL A 594 5.74 20.32 -13.04
C VAL A 594 5.77 19.01 -12.24
N ARG A 595 5.34 17.89 -12.84
CA ARG A 595 5.45 16.56 -12.22
C ARG A 595 6.90 16.15 -11.91
N ARG A 596 7.87 16.50 -12.77
CA ARG A 596 9.29 16.22 -12.54
C ARG A 596 9.89 17.08 -11.41
N LEU A 597 9.46 18.33 -11.29
CA LEU A 597 10.00 19.30 -10.31
C LEU A 597 9.42 19.13 -8.89
N ALA A 598 8.12 18.84 -8.78
CA ALA A 598 7.41 18.81 -7.50
C ALA A 598 7.08 17.39 -6.98
N GLY A 599 7.41 16.36 -7.74
CA GLY A 599 7.32 14.95 -7.33
C GLY A 599 5.89 14.46 -7.04
N TRP A 600 5.78 13.42 -6.21
CA TRP A 600 4.52 12.74 -5.84
C TRP A 600 3.44 13.66 -5.22
N LYS A 601 3.81 14.80 -4.62
CA LYS A 601 2.85 15.79 -4.06
C LYS A 601 1.95 16.41 -5.14
N VAL A 602 2.42 16.43 -6.39
CA VAL A 602 1.66 16.88 -7.57
C VAL A 602 0.46 15.99 -7.82
N ASN A 603 0.63 14.68 -7.69
CA ASN A 603 -0.44 13.71 -7.96
C ASN A 603 -1.60 13.88 -6.98
N ARG A 604 -1.32 14.21 -5.71
CA ARG A 604 -2.35 14.48 -4.70
C ARG A 604 -3.19 15.72 -4.99
N VAL A 605 -2.55 16.81 -5.43
CA VAL A 605 -3.24 18.06 -5.76
C VAL A 605 -3.96 17.95 -7.11
N HIS A 606 -3.32 17.37 -8.11
CA HIS A 606 -3.90 17.18 -9.44
C HIS A 606 -5.21 16.38 -9.40
N ARG A 607 -5.27 15.33 -8.56
CA ARG A 607 -6.47 14.51 -8.35
C ARG A 607 -7.61 15.23 -7.60
N ALA A 608 -7.30 16.22 -6.77
CA ALA A 608 -8.32 17.02 -6.09
C ALA A 608 -8.96 18.08 -7.00
N LEU A 609 -8.31 18.42 -8.11
CA LEU A 609 -8.72 19.46 -9.05
C LEU A 609 -9.64 18.96 -10.17
N THR A 610 -10.01 17.67 -10.19
CA THR A 610 -10.66 17.04 -11.34
C THR A 610 -12.16 17.29 -11.49
N ARG A 611 -12.88 17.86 -10.51
CA ARG A 611 -14.26 18.36 -10.68
C ARG A 611 -14.54 19.56 -9.75
N HIS A 612 -15.18 20.61 -10.28
CA HIS A 612 -15.47 21.93 -9.68
C HIS A 612 -14.24 22.80 -9.34
N GLY A 613 -13.78 23.62 -10.30
CA GLY A 613 -12.54 24.42 -10.24
C GLY A 613 -12.37 25.28 -8.98
N MET A 614 -13.35 26.14 -8.67
CA MET A 614 -13.25 27.06 -7.51
C MET A 614 -13.35 26.32 -6.16
N LEU A 615 -14.29 25.38 -6.05
CA LEU A 615 -14.51 24.61 -4.81
C LEU A 615 -13.30 23.71 -4.49
N ALA A 616 -12.70 23.10 -5.51
CA ALA A 616 -11.48 22.31 -5.36
C ALA A 616 -10.33 23.13 -4.78
N ILE A 617 -10.12 24.35 -5.29
CA ILE A 617 -9.07 25.25 -4.79
C ILE A 617 -9.36 25.68 -3.35
N LEU A 618 -10.60 26.04 -3.04
CA LEU A 618 -11.01 26.38 -1.67
C LEU A 618 -10.71 25.24 -0.69
N LEU A 619 -11.12 24.01 -1.01
CA LEU A 619 -10.89 22.84 -0.18
C LEU A 619 -9.40 22.55 0.01
N LEU A 620 -8.60 22.70 -1.06
CA LEU A 620 -7.14 22.56 -0.99
C LEU A 620 -6.45 23.59 -0.09
N ARG A 621 -7.05 24.77 0.13
CA ARG A 621 -6.53 25.77 1.08
C ARG A 621 -6.86 25.46 2.53
N LEU A 622 -8.01 24.82 2.75
CA LEU A 622 -8.46 24.44 4.09
C LEU A 622 -7.79 23.15 4.58
N MET A 623 -7.38 22.27 3.66
CA MET A 623 -6.76 20.99 3.97
C MET A 623 -5.24 21.03 3.78
N PRO A 624 -4.44 20.42 4.68
CA PRO A 624 -2.97 20.40 4.58
C PRO A 624 -2.48 19.34 3.55
N VAL A 625 -2.93 19.46 2.30
CA VAL A 625 -2.68 18.46 1.24
C VAL A 625 -1.25 18.57 0.69
N ALA A 626 -0.77 19.80 0.47
CA ALA A 626 0.57 20.12 0.01
C ALA A 626 0.96 21.55 0.43
N GLY A 627 2.25 21.89 0.32
CA GLY A 627 2.74 23.24 0.61
C GLY A 627 2.27 24.27 -0.43
N PHE A 628 2.21 25.54 -0.02
CA PHE A 628 1.70 26.66 -0.83
C PHE A 628 2.21 26.65 -2.27
N SER A 629 3.53 26.56 -2.48
CA SER A 629 4.12 26.63 -3.81
C SER A 629 3.71 25.47 -4.72
N VAL A 630 3.56 24.27 -4.15
CA VAL A 630 3.16 23.07 -4.90
C VAL A 630 1.70 23.20 -5.35
N ILE A 631 0.80 23.64 -4.47
CA ILE A 631 -0.62 23.82 -4.82
C ILE A 631 -0.75 24.79 -6.01
N ASN A 632 -0.03 25.91 -5.98
CA ASN A 632 -0.12 26.94 -7.03
C ASN A 632 0.44 26.47 -8.37
N LEU A 633 1.63 25.84 -8.38
CA LEU A 633 2.24 25.29 -9.59
C LEU A 633 1.37 24.20 -10.22
N VAL A 634 0.77 23.33 -9.40
CA VAL A 634 -0.08 22.24 -9.90
C VAL A 634 -1.41 22.75 -10.39
N ALA A 635 -2.01 23.73 -9.71
CA ALA A 635 -3.23 24.39 -10.17
C ALA A 635 -3.02 25.03 -11.56
N GLY A 636 -1.89 25.70 -11.78
CA GLY A 636 -1.53 26.28 -13.07
C GLY A 636 -1.29 25.26 -14.17
N ALA A 637 -0.69 24.11 -13.83
CA ALA A 637 -0.46 23.01 -14.76
C ALA A 637 -1.69 22.11 -15.01
N SER A 638 -2.83 22.43 -14.38
CA SER A 638 -4.08 21.66 -14.45
C SER A 638 -5.16 22.43 -15.22
N ALA A 639 -6.33 21.81 -15.43
CA ALA A 639 -7.45 22.41 -16.18
C ALA A 639 -8.25 23.48 -15.40
N VAL A 640 -7.77 23.93 -14.23
CA VAL A 640 -8.48 24.94 -13.44
C VAL A 640 -8.27 26.32 -14.03
N GLY A 641 -9.35 27.00 -14.40
CA GLY A 641 -9.30 28.36 -14.91
C GLY A 641 -8.73 29.34 -13.89
N PHE A 642 -8.00 30.35 -14.36
CA PHE A 642 -7.34 31.35 -13.49
C PHE A 642 -8.33 32.07 -12.57
N ARG A 643 -9.54 32.38 -13.07
CA ARG A 643 -10.61 33.01 -12.27
C ARG A 643 -11.00 32.15 -11.06
N ASP A 644 -11.23 30.86 -11.26
CA ASP A 644 -11.61 29.92 -10.21
C ASP A 644 -10.48 29.75 -9.18
N PHE A 645 -9.24 29.71 -9.67
CA PHE A 645 -8.05 29.66 -8.83
C PHE A 645 -7.92 30.90 -7.93
N VAL A 646 -8.11 32.09 -8.48
CA VAL A 646 -8.02 33.36 -7.75
C VAL A 646 -9.12 33.42 -6.68
N LEU A 647 -10.38 33.20 -7.06
CA LEU A 647 -11.52 33.29 -6.14
C LEU A 647 -11.42 32.24 -5.03
N GLY A 648 -11.14 30.98 -5.37
CA GLY A 648 -10.97 29.89 -4.41
C GLY A 648 -9.80 30.14 -3.46
N THR A 649 -8.70 30.74 -3.96
CA THR A 649 -7.55 31.08 -3.11
C THR A 649 -7.88 32.24 -2.17
N ILE A 650 -8.50 33.33 -2.64
CA ILE A 650 -8.90 34.47 -1.78
C ILE A 650 -9.80 33.98 -0.65
N ILE A 651 -10.87 33.26 -0.99
CA ILE A 651 -11.83 32.76 0.00
C ILE A 651 -11.14 31.80 0.99
N GLY A 652 -10.25 30.95 0.49
CA GLY A 652 -9.56 29.94 1.31
C GLY A 652 -8.48 30.49 2.24
N VAL A 653 -7.79 31.57 1.87
CA VAL A 653 -6.65 32.09 2.64
C VAL A 653 -6.97 33.34 3.45
N ALA A 654 -7.93 34.18 3.02
CA ALA A 654 -8.22 35.46 3.69
C ALA A 654 -8.59 35.32 5.17
N PRO A 655 -9.46 34.37 5.61
CA PRO A 655 -9.77 34.21 7.02
C PRO A 655 -8.54 33.88 7.87
N GLY A 656 -7.65 33.02 7.36
CA GLY A 656 -6.41 32.64 8.03
C GLY A 656 -5.39 33.79 8.10
N ILE A 657 -5.29 34.60 7.04
CA ILE A 657 -4.42 35.79 7.02
C ILE A 657 -4.94 36.83 8.01
N LEU A 658 -6.26 37.07 8.07
CA LEU A 658 -6.86 38.00 9.02
C LEU A 658 -6.57 37.58 10.46
N ALA A 659 -6.79 36.30 10.76
CA ALA A 659 -6.44 35.70 12.05
C ALA A 659 -4.96 35.89 12.40
N MET A 660 -4.05 35.48 11.52
CA MET A 660 -2.61 35.66 11.73
C MET A 660 -2.21 37.14 11.85
N SER A 661 -2.92 38.04 11.19
CA SER A 661 -2.61 39.47 11.25
C SER A 661 -2.98 40.08 12.60
N VAL A 662 -4.10 39.65 13.18
CA VAL A 662 -4.50 40.01 14.55
C VAL A 662 -3.56 39.37 15.58
N LEU A 663 -3.17 38.10 15.39
CA LEU A 663 -2.22 37.42 16.28
C LEU A 663 -0.82 38.05 16.22
N GLY A 664 -0.32 38.41 15.03
CA GLY A 664 1.03 38.96 14.84
C GLY A 664 1.23 40.30 15.56
N ASP A 665 0.21 41.17 15.52
CA ASP A 665 0.19 42.43 16.27
C ASP A 665 0.27 42.20 17.79
N ARG A 666 -0.54 41.27 18.31
CA ARG A 666 -0.55 40.91 19.74
C ARG A 666 0.72 40.19 20.18
N LEU A 667 1.31 39.37 19.33
CA LEU A 667 2.60 38.73 19.56
C LEU A 667 3.70 39.77 19.72
N LEU A 668 3.76 40.77 18.85
CA LEU A 668 4.74 41.86 18.96
C LEU A 668 4.51 42.70 20.23
N ALA A 669 3.25 42.94 20.60
CA ALA A 669 2.89 43.64 21.84
C ALA A 669 3.34 42.87 23.09
N VAL A 670 3.19 41.54 23.12
CA VAL A 670 3.71 40.67 24.19
C VAL A 670 5.24 40.70 24.22
N LEU A 671 5.91 40.67 23.08
CA LEU A 671 7.38 40.70 23.00
C LEU A 671 7.99 42.04 23.42
N ARG A 672 7.31 43.15 23.15
CA ARG A 672 7.76 44.51 23.52
C ARG A 672 7.41 44.86 24.97
N THR A 673 6.21 44.50 25.40
CA THR A 673 5.64 44.83 26.72
C THR A 673 4.82 43.64 27.23
N PRO A 674 5.48 42.65 27.86
CA PRO A 674 4.78 41.48 28.38
C PRO A 674 3.89 41.90 29.57
N SER A 675 2.59 41.96 29.32
CA SER A 675 1.56 42.24 30.32
C SER A 675 0.53 41.11 30.34
N VAL A 676 -0.13 40.92 31.48
CA VAL A 676 -1.23 39.94 31.63
C VAL A 676 -2.34 40.21 30.60
N GLU A 677 -2.60 41.48 30.28
CA GLU A 677 -3.55 41.91 29.27
C GLU A 677 -3.16 41.42 27.86
N ASN A 678 -1.92 41.71 27.42
CA ASN A 678 -1.46 41.33 26.08
C ASN A 678 -1.43 39.80 25.89
N ILE A 679 -1.04 39.07 26.94
CA ILE A 679 -1.02 37.60 26.95
C ILE A 679 -2.46 37.06 26.90
N SER A 680 -3.38 37.61 27.69
CA SER A 680 -4.79 37.15 27.73
C SER A 680 -5.49 37.40 26.40
N VAL A 681 -5.25 38.56 25.76
CA VAL A 681 -5.81 38.88 24.44
C VAL A 681 -5.26 37.95 23.35
N LEU A 682 -3.96 37.62 23.39
CA LEU A 682 -3.36 36.66 22.47
C LEU A 682 -3.95 35.25 22.63
N VAL A 683 -4.13 34.78 23.86
CA VAL A 683 -4.76 33.48 24.17
C VAL A 683 -6.21 33.46 23.69
N PHE A 684 -6.98 34.51 23.96
CA PHE A 684 -8.38 34.61 23.53
C PHE A 684 -8.53 34.65 22.00
N ALA A 685 -7.73 35.48 21.31
CA ALA A 685 -7.75 35.55 19.85
C ALA A 685 -7.37 34.20 19.21
N THR A 686 -6.40 33.49 19.79
CA THR A 686 -6.01 32.15 19.35
C THR A 686 -7.17 31.15 19.51
N ALA A 687 -7.83 31.15 20.67
CA ALA A 687 -8.98 30.28 20.94
C ALA A 687 -10.17 30.55 20.01
N LEU A 688 -10.43 31.83 19.67
CA LEU A 688 -11.49 32.24 18.76
C LEU A 688 -11.26 31.72 17.33
N VAL A 689 -10.03 31.86 16.81
CA VAL A 689 -9.65 31.38 15.47
C VAL A 689 -9.81 29.87 15.36
N ILE A 690 -9.39 29.15 16.40
CA ILE A 690 -9.54 27.69 16.49
C ILE A 690 -11.03 27.32 16.49
N THR A 691 -11.83 27.98 17.32
CA THR A 691 -13.27 27.73 17.41
C THR A 691 -14.00 28.00 16.09
N ALA A 692 -13.64 29.08 15.40
CA ALA A 692 -14.19 29.40 14.08
C ALA A 692 -13.84 28.34 13.02
N GLN A 693 -12.59 27.83 13.02
CA GLN A 693 -12.21 26.71 12.16
C GLN A 693 -13.01 25.45 12.46
N PHE A 694 -13.24 25.12 13.75
CA PHE A 694 -14.09 24.00 14.15
C PHE A 694 -15.54 24.14 13.66
N LEU A 695 -16.11 25.34 13.78
CA LEU A 695 -17.50 25.61 13.36
C LEU A 695 -17.67 25.56 11.85
N VAL A 696 -16.71 26.07 11.07
CA VAL A 696 -16.74 26.01 9.59
C VAL A 696 -16.63 24.57 9.10
N VAL A 697 -15.67 23.81 9.63
CA VAL A 697 -15.53 22.38 9.30
C VAL A 697 -16.78 21.59 9.71
N GLY A 698 -17.34 21.88 10.89
CA GLY A 698 -18.56 21.24 11.39
C GLY A 698 -19.82 21.58 10.58
N ARG A 699 -19.97 22.83 10.12
CA ARG A 699 -21.13 23.26 9.30
C ARG A 699 -21.04 22.77 7.86
N LEU A 700 -19.85 22.75 7.28
CA LEU A 700 -19.64 22.15 5.95
C LEU A 700 -19.89 20.64 5.95
N GLY A 701 -19.67 19.96 7.09
CA GLY A 701 -20.08 18.57 7.30
C GLY A 701 -21.59 18.39 7.48
N ARG A 702 -22.31 19.36 8.07
CA ARG A 702 -23.77 19.28 8.31
C ARG A 702 -24.62 19.70 7.11
N ALA A 703 -24.16 20.64 6.29
CA ALA A 703 -24.88 21.12 5.10
C ALA A 703 -24.98 20.08 3.95
N ARG A 704 -24.44 18.88 4.16
CA ARG A 704 -24.45 17.76 3.21
C ARG A 704 -25.10 16.49 3.75
N ALA A 705 -25.75 16.55 4.92
CA ALA A 705 -26.64 15.48 5.31
C ALA A 705 -27.80 15.42 4.29
N PRO A 706 -28.04 14.29 3.62
CA PRO A 706 -29.20 14.16 2.76
C PRO A 706 -30.45 14.41 3.59
N SER A 707 -31.41 15.14 3.03
CA SER A 707 -32.76 15.18 3.59
C SER A 707 -33.27 13.73 3.70
N PRO A 708 -33.79 13.30 4.86
CA PRO A 708 -34.37 11.96 4.95
C PRO A 708 -35.64 11.93 4.10
N GLY A 709 -35.57 11.22 2.97
CA GLY A 709 -36.70 10.75 2.17
C GLY A 709 -37.31 11.74 1.17
N ARG A 710 -37.15 11.43 -0.12
CA ARG A 710 -38.25 11.23 -1.07
C ARG A 710 -37.79 10.33 -2.22
#